data_AF-A0A0S4WF52-F1
#
_entry.id   AF-A0A0S4WF52-F1
#
_cell.length_a   1.000
_cell.length_b   1.000
_cell.length_c   1.000
_cell.angle_alpha   90.00
_cell.angle_beta   90.00
_cell.angle_gamma   90.00
#
_symmetry.space_group_name_H-M   'P 1'
#
loop_
_entity.id
_entity.type
_entity.pdbx_description
1 polymer ?
#
loop_
_entity_poly.entity_id
_entity_poly.type
_entity_poly.pdbx_seq_one_letter_code
_entity_poly.pdbx_strand_id
1 'polypeptide(L)'
;MRDFLAEAPELHAGDTAGGASPAEPAAPQKSSKSGLAKFTGKVKKLVGKAKTAADRNFVSSQTSVFGLHTETTVGKPVTMSATRPRPEVLQSRPVPAGTRPEDLPSVPATGPAQPAARQRKIDATVKAAFNPSSSIAESMRSHLGLGQDKVARQSVSIAEAMSSEAGMRVHLARLLSQPLHAPAVRALHGALLDSLPQATESASGRGFAQHVLLAEALVNACGGDTVRATAALRALKAGEFLPTAHGTGDAASPRPSDAGAEDAATAQAEPAGQHARRIGNASANAIHPTRQTPVEHAMLDAMHAAQGLAGIGDVGMQALLAVMPPLQPAKREPLEFVLQAAEQVSVETKGAQVLLPDIIGHAEKMAGTRDDTLACKVLRAEVKALRAADTYDALSRADKSAVFAWRQGFLTDDKHSLLRQTQQRLAKFRKYVSRAETRNALNEARQDPARSTAATARLVANNVQRAFSRKKSPLLAMGKYGSLAAGTRHVPTDQVELDKHMRTAIDALKDRLQTRSGEARFSLGRYGEVPTVALRGAILEHWSAASESKRPQGYTLDGNAMVDIAERLHRAIGESVVRADGRLPQQLERLIGTRLSHATLATWARDAAMPQRTETGEETAFSSAMRRARNILEPGKDKPVDMTADSMRAFLKNFTGEHNVGNAMTFTDGGALGVNTGALTLNLASLVKRFKGGFALTPVFDAQGSVARSAAFNIGTTAHGGEIFIGRQRQVVGQLGGGLTAGYTTPTDADENSFSAGVGISGNVTLFGLEHTNPTGVRLRFTTQRKDDGSAMNSDAMRKQMSDMVDYMFEACGPDKRHLSPSALWEDFAVHHFDQKNLSVAWEDYASVNSKMGASVTLTARAGVTTQDGQTVRAGGSVGYGFTWNPFTIGQRQEKSGIAPILREDRGSAHLHAVTVAASVQLPAGPLPDTPDGAANSLGVPSVPIASATYMLGNGGFNATIRTLMERGRLSEAFTYRDLSERNINDFIKFANDPARRKEWEALCSAEQGAYAAHGEADAGPGKKRLDDFLDKIQEMARPNQAHYMRWRLGEQERLAMDDYMAAARMADRGGRGKDAKACLQAVEQIAAREASWRPAALFTMHGNSKQTDTGLNFGLQATARTAAVSDRELIFIGLPLPISDAWTQAARDQADPTA
;
A
#
# COMPACT_ATOMS: atom_id res chain seq x y z
N MET A 1 -17.34 -9.66 -38.36
CA MET A 1 -17.57 -11.11 -38.49
C MET A 1 -19.01 -11.44 -38.13
N ARG A 2 -19.93 -10.81 -38.85
CA ARG A 2 -21.29 -11.29 -39.15
C ARG A 2 -21.21 -11.63 -40.64
N ASP A 3 -21.99 -12.62 -41.05
CA ASP A 3 -22.07 -13.19 -42.41
C ASP A 3 -21.10 -14.36 -42.62
N PHE A 4 -21.52 -15.53 -42.13
CA PHE A 4 -21.24 -16.85 -42.73
C PHE A 4 -22.08 -17.92 -41.99
N LEU A 5 -23.41 -17.91 -42.20
CA LEU A 5 -24.34 -19.00 -41.86
C LEU A 5 -25.58 -18.93 -42.77
N ALA A 6 -25.79 -19.94 -43.62
CA ALA A 6 -27.07 -20.47 -44.17
C ALA A 6 -26.74 -21.74 -44.99
N GLU A 7 -27.01 -22.95 -44.46
CA GLU A 7 -28.14 -23.88 -44.79
C GLU A 7 -28.04 -24.54 -46.19
N ALA A 8 -27.63 -25.83 -46.31
CA ALA A 8 -28.41 -27.12 -46.31
C ALA A 8 -28.92 -27.51 -47.74
N PRO A 9 -29.25 -28.78 -48.13
CA PRO A 9 -29.65 -29.97 -47.34
C PRO A 9 -29.16 -31.38 -47.86
N GLU A 10 -29.84 -32.43 -47.37
CA GLU A 10 -29.55 -33.88 -47.20
C GLU A 10 -29.84 -34.88 -48.38
N LEU A 11 -29.60 -36.19 -48.07
CA LEU A 11 -30.11 -37.50 -48.62
C LEU A 11 -29.12 -38.28 -49.53
N HIS A 12 -28.81 -39.57 -49.34
CA HIS A 12 -29.68 -40.77 -49.21
C HIS A 12 -29.08 -41.98 -48.44
N ALA A 13 -29.99 -42.92 -48.14
CA ALA A 13 -30.00 -44.13 -47.33
C ALA A 13 -29.25 -45.38 -47.82
N GLY A 14 -29.16 -46.39 -46.94
CA GLY A 14 -28.93 -47.81 -47.25
C GLY A 14 -28.86 -48.73 -46.01
N ASP A 15 -29.99 -49.35 -45.65
CA ASP A 15 -30.21 -50.37 -44.60
C ASP A 15 -29.42 -51.70 -44.85
N THR A 16 -29.10 -52.50 -43.83
CA THR A 16 -29.92 -53.69 -43.46
C THR A 16 -29.51 -54.33 -42.13
N ALA A 17 -30.53 -54.93 -41.50
CA ALA A 17 -30.59 -55.49 -40.15
C ALA A 17 -30.02 -56.92 -40.00
N GLY A 18 -29.72 -57.30 -38.76
CA GLY A 18 -29.51 -58.69 -38.35
C GLY A 18 -29.10 -58.80 -36.88
N GLY A 19 -30.07 -58.93 -35.98
CA GLY A 19 -29.83 -59.18 -34.55
C GLY A 19 -29.93 -60.68 -34.20
N ALA A 20 -29.00 -61.16 -33.37
CA ALA A 20 -29.22 -62.18 -32.35
C ALA A 20 -27.99 -62.27 -31.41
N SER A 21 -28.18 -61.90 -30.14
CA SER A 21 -27.37 -62.35 -28.97
C SER A 21 -27.86 -63.74 -28.53
N PRO A 22 -27.27 -64.48 -27.54
CA PRO A 22 -26.28 -64.07 -26.51
C PRO A 22 -25.18 -65.10 -26.13
N ALA A 23 -24.05 -64.65 -25.54
CA ALA A 23 -23.38 -65.29 -24.39
C ALA A 23 -22.07 -64.56 -23.98
N GLU A 24 -21.99 -64.23 -22.69
CA GLU A 24 -20.85 -63.91 -21.81
C GLU A 24 -19.62 -63.11 -22.32
N PRO A 25 -19.38 -61.88 -21.80
CA PRO A 25 -18.08 -61.23 -21.92
C PRO A 25 -17.10 -61.75 -20.84
N ALA A 26 -16.05 -62.43 -21.31
CA ALA A 26 -14.83 -62.62 -20.56
C ALA A 26 -14.22 -61.27 -20.13
N ALA A 27 -13.65 -61.25 -18.93
CA ALA A 27 -13.10 -60.09 -18.25
C ALA A 27 -12.19 -59.20 -19.15
N PRO A 28 -12.32 -57.86 -19.11
CA PRO A 28 -11.39 -57.00 -19.82
C PRO A 28 -10.02 -57.09 -19.14
N GLN A 29 -9.05 -57.62 -19.89
CA GLN A 29 -7.63 -57.54 -19.58
C GLN A 29 -7.27 -56.10 -19.21
N LYS A 30 -6.61 -55.96 -18.05
CA LYS A 30 -6.02 -54.71 -17.56
C LYS A 30 -5.21 -54.05 -18.69
N SER A 31 -5.73 -52.94 -19.23
CA SER A 31 -4.96 -52.10 -20.13
C SER A 31 -3.68 -51.66 -19.40
N SER A 32 -2.55 -52.00 -20.01
CA SER A 32 -1.25 -51.62 -19.51
C SER A 32 -1.21 -50.09 -19.47
N LYS A 33 -1.08 -49.52 -18.26
CA LYS A 33 -0.84 -48.09 -18.07
C LYS A 33 0.27 -47.66 -19.02
N SER A 34 -0.07 -46.80 -19.99
CA SER A 34 0.82 -46.36 -21.07
C SER A 34 2.17 -45.90 -20.49
N GLY A 35 3.26 -46.17 -21.22
CA GLY A 35 4.61 -45.77 -20.82
C GLY A 35 4.72 -44.28 -20.45
N LEU A 36 3.87 -43.44 -21.06
CA LEU A 36 3.74 -42.01 -20.78
C LEU A 36 3.27 -41.70 -19.35
N ALA A 37 2.31 -42.46 -18.81
CA ALA A 37 1.80 -42.29 -17.44
C ALA A 37 2.82 -42.75 -16.38
N LYS A 38 3.58 -43.82 -16.66
CA LYS A 38 4.68 -44.29 -15.80
C LYS A 38 5.87 -43.32 -15.84
N PHE A 39 6.19 -42.75 -17.00
CA PHE A 39 7.28 -41.80 -17.18
C PHE A 39 6.98 -40.44 -16.52
N THR A 40 5.80 -39.87 -16.75
CA THR A 40 5.34 -38.65 -16.05
C THR A 40 5.30 -38.84 -14.53
N GLY A 41 4.91 -40.03 -14.04
CA GLY A 41 4.98 -40.38 -12.61
C GLY A 41 6.40 -40.40 -12.05
N LYS A 42 7.37 -40.95 -12.78
CA LYS A 42 8.80 -40.99 -12.35
C LYS A 42 9.44 -39.61 -12.36
N VAL A 43 9.20 -38.79 -13.40
CA VAL A 43 9.66 -37.39 -13.46
C VAL A 43 9.09 -36.58 -12.30
N LYS A 44 7.78 -36.72 -12.02
CA LYS A 44 7.12 -36.06 -10.88
C LYS A 44 7.74 -36.45 -9.52
N LYS A 45 8.16 -37.71 -9.36
CA LYS A 45 8.83 -38.22 -8.15
C LYS A 45 10.26 -37.67 -7.99
N LEU A 46 11.00 -37.51 -9.09
CA LEU A 46 12.37 -36.99 -9.08
C LEU A 46 12.38 -35.47 -8.83
N VAL A 47 11.47 -34.73 -9.48
CA VAL A 47 11.19 -33.31 -9.15
C VAL A 47 10.72 -33.17 -7.71
N GLY A 48 9.88 -34.08 -7.20
CA GLY A 48 9.43 -34.09 -5.81
C GLY A 48 10.58 -34.25 -4.80
N LYS A 49 11.55 -35.13 -5.07
CA LYS A 49 12.73 -35.32 -4.19
C LYS A 49 13.69 -34.12 -4.22
N ALA A 50 14.01 -33.61 -5.41
CA ALA A 50 14.84 -32.41 -5.57
C ALA A 50 14.19 -31.16 -4.95
N LYS A 51 12.87 -31.02 -5.14
CA LYS A 51 12.03 -29.99 -4.51
C LYS A 51 12.13 -30.09 -2.99
N THR A 52 11.92 -31.26 -2.40
CA THR A 52 11.92 -31.43 -0.93
C THR A 52 13.28 -31.08 -0.28
N ALA A 53 14.39 -31.37 -0.96
CA ALA A 53 15.73 -31.03 -0.49
C ALA A 53 16.05 -29.53 -0.60
N ALA A 54 15.68 -28.89 -1.71
CA ALA A 54 15.95 -27.47 -1.94
C ALA A 54 14.97 -26.54 -1.18
N ASP A 55 13.73 -26.98 -1.00
CA ASP A 55 12.67 -26.31 -0.22
C ASP A 55 12.99 -26.11 1.27
N ARG A 56 14.03 -26.79 1.79
CA ARG A 56 14.53 -26.64 3.17
C ARG A 56 15.53 -25.48 3.30
N ASN A 57 16.27 -25.17 2.24
CA ASN A 57 17.47 -24.32 2.34
C ASN A 57 17.41 -23.04 1.50
N PHE A 58 16.50 -22.93 0.51
CA PHE A 58 16.47 -21.80 -0.42
C PHE A 58 15.06 -21.22 -0.62
N VAL A 59 15.01 -19.92 -0.89
CA VAL A 59 13.78 -19.23 -1.33
C VAL A 59 13.52 -19.61 -2.78
N SER A 60 12.46 -20.38 -2.99
CA SER A 60 12.05 -20.85 -4.31
C SER A 60 10.91 -20.01 -4.87
N SER A 61 11.02 -19.57 -6.11
CA SER A 61 9.89 -19.28 -6.98
C SER A 61 9.50 -20.56 -7.72
N GLN A 62 8.29 -21.09 -7.53
CA GLN A 62 7.83 -22.31 -8.20
C GLN A 62 6.77 -21.95 -9.23
N THR A 63 6.99 -22.30 -10.49
CA THR A 63 6.02 -22.13 -11.57
C THR A 63 5.55 -23.49 -12.07
N SER A 64 4.25 -23.79 -11.99
CA SER A 64 3.68 -24.99 -12.62
C SER A 64 2.81 -24.61 -13.81
N VAL A 65 2.92 -25.35 -14.90
CA VAL A 65 2.14 -25.16 -16.12
C VAL A 65 1.32 -26.41 -16.42
N PHE A 66 0.01 -26.26 -16.48
CA PHE A 66 -0.93 -27.31 -16.85
C PHE A 66 -1.83 -26.77 -17.97
N GLY A 67 -1.51 -27.11 -19.22
CA GLY A 67 -2.18 -26.53 -20.38
C GLY A 67 -1.95 -25.01 -20.45
N LEU A 68 -3.02 -24.23 -20.55
CA LEU A 68 -2.98 -22.75 -20.58
C LEU A 68 -2.89 -22.11 -19.18
N HIS A 69 -2.65 -22.90 -18.12
CA HIS A 69 -2.65 -22.40 -16.74
C HIS A 69 -1.24 -22.40 -16.16
N THR A 70 -0.82 -21.28 -15.61
CA THR A 70 0.47 -21.04 -14.96
C THR A 70 0.23 -20.61 -13.52
N GLU A 71 0.86 -21.24 -12.53
CA GLU A 71 0.84 -20.78 -11.13
C GLU A 71 2.27 -20.58 -10.63
N THR A 72 2.60 -19.36 -10.19
CA THR A 72 3.89 -18.95 -9.65
C THR A 72 3.78 -18.60 -8.17
N THR A 73 4.57 -19.24 -7.31
CA THR A 73 4.66 -18.91 -5.88
C THR A 73 6.07 -18.50 -5.53
N VAL A 74 6.26 -17.35 -4.90
CA VAL A 74 7.56 -16.81 -4.49
C VAL A 74 7.68 -16.81 -2.96
N GLY A 75 8.68 -17.56 -2.47
CA GLY A 75 9.08 -17.58 -1.07
C GLY A 75 8.26 -18.50 -0.17
N LYS A 76 8.89 -18.92 0.94
CA LYS A 76 8.22 -19.57 2.07
C LYS A 76 8.27 -18.63 3.26
N PRO A 77 7.20 -18.55 4.07
CA PRO A 77 7.21 -17.77 5.30
C PRO A 77 8.39 -18.17 6.21
N VAL A 78 9.10 -17.18 6.75
CA VAL A 78 10.13 -17.42 7.76
C VAL A 78 9.45 -17.86 9.04
N THR A 79 9.92 -18.99 9.59
CA THR A 79 9.50 -19.50 10.90
C THR A 79 10.76 -19.89 11.67
N MET A 80 10.83 -19.58 12.96
CA MET A 80 11.88 -20.13 13.82
C MET A 80 11.57 -21.58 14.18
N SER A 81 12.61 -22.40 14.33
CA SER A 81 12.46 -23.81 14.69
C SER A 81 11.66 -23.96 16.00
N ALA A 82 10.53 -24.67 15.93
CA ALA A 82 9.65 -24.92 17.07
C ALA A 82 10.24 -25.92 18.09
N THR A 83 11.40 -26.53 17.80
CA THR A 83 12.02 -27.57 18.64
C THR A 83 13.22 -27.11 19.46
N ARG A 84 13.66 -25.85 19.32
CA ARG A 84 14.75 -25.30 20.14
C ARG A 84 14.24 -24.80 21.49
N PRO A 85 15.08 -24.73 22.54
CA PRO A 85 14.69 -24.19 23.85
C PRO A 85 14.07 -22.79 23.72
N ARG A 86 13.29 -22.40 24.73
CA ARG A 86 12.60 -21.11 24.77
C ARG A 86 13.63 -19.98 24.67
N PRO A 87 13.62 -19.13 23.63
CA PRO A 87 14.54 -18.01 23.59
C PRO A 87 14.21 -17.03 24.73
N GLU A 88 15.23 -16.48 25.38
CA GLU A 88 15.09 -15.24 26.13
C GLU A 88 14.74 -14.13 25.13
N VAL A 89 13.46 -13.79 25.07
CA VAL A 89 13.01 -12.61 24.32
C VAL A 89 13.20 -11.44 25.27
N LEU A 90 14.29 -10.68 25.10
CA LEU A 90 14.37 -9.32 25.62
C LEU A 90 13.27 -8.51 24.93
N GLN A 91 12.12 -8.41 25.59
CA GLN A 91 11.01 -7.60 25.14
C GLN A 91 11.38 -6.12 25.28
N SER A 92 10.86 -5.30 24.37
CA SER A 92 10.96 -3.86 24.47
C SER A 92 10.42 -3.40 25.82
N ARG A 93 11.22 -2.68 26.61
CA ARG A 93 10.78 -2.10 27.87
C ARG A 93 10.33 -0.68 27.59
N PRO A 94 9.01 -0.39 27.58
CA PRO A 94 8.56 0.97 27.38
C PRO A 94 9.11 1.86 28.49
N VAL A 95 9.60 3.04 28.10
CA VAL A 95 10.01 4.08 29.04
C VAL A 95 8.82 4.47 29.92
N PRO A 96 8.96 4.56 31.25
CA PRO A 96 7.89 4.99 32.13
C PRO A 96 7.35 6.36 31.71
N ALA A 97 6.03 6.53 31.78
CA ALA A 97 5.39 7.82 31.55
C ALA A 97 5.97 8.86 32.52
N GLY A 98 6.39 10.02 31.98
CA GLY A 98 6.98 11.12 32.77
C GLY A 98 8.50 11.16 32.84
N THR A 99 9.22 10.31 32.09
CA THR A 99 10.68 10.39 31.95
C THR A 99 11.07 11.73 31.33
N ARG A 100 12.01 12.46 31.94
CA ARG A 100 12.41 13.78 31.47
C ARG A 100 13.42 13.68 30.31
N PRO A 101 13.48 14.66 29.40
CA PRO A 101 14.46 14.67 28.30
C PRO A 101 15.91 14.54 28.79
N GLU A 102 16.23 15.10 29.96
CA GLU A 102 17.55 15.01 30.61
C GLU A 102 17.97 13.59 31.04
N ASP A 103 17.02 12.67 31.22
CA ASP A 103 17.27 11.30 31.68
C ASP A 103 17.57 10.34 30.51
N LEU A 104 17.38 10.79 29.26
CA LEU A 104 17.63 10.02 28.05
C LEU A 104 19.12 10.09 27.63
N PRO A 105 19.68 9.00 27.07
CA PRO A 105 21.06 9.04 26.56
C PRO A 105 21.19 10.08 25.43
N SER A 106 22.30 10.82 25.42
CA SER A 106 22.60 11.84 24.40
C SER A 106 22.50 11.28 22.99
N VAL A 107 21.83 11.99 22.07
CA VAL A 107 21.79 11.64 20.65
C VAL A 107 23.19 11.87 20.05
N PRO A 108 23.90 10.83 19.57
CA PRO A 108 25.17 11.05 18.90
C PRO A 108 24.94 11.80 17.57
N ALA A 109 25.89 12.65 17.19
CA ALA A 109 25.86 13.32 15.89
C ALA A 109 25.71 12.27 14.78
N THR A 110 24.82 12.55 13.81
CA THR A 110 24.61 11.66 12.67
C THR A 110 25.95 11.48 11.93
N GLY A 111 26.33 10.24 11.68
CA GLY A 111 27.58 9.87 11.04
C GLY A 111 27.71 10.46 9.62
N PRO A 112 28.91 10.38 9.04
CA PRO A 112 29.27 11.03 7.79
C PRO A 112 28.41 10.60 6.61
N ALA A 113 28.49 11.39 5.54
CA ALA A 113 27.79 11.15 4.28
C ALA A 113 28.08 9.75 3.73
N GLN A 114 27.09 9.21 3.03
CA GLN A 114 27.18 7.88 2.45
C GLN A 114 28.22 7.81 1.32
N PRO A 115 28.72 6.62 0.94
CA PRO A 115 29.50 6.45 -0.27
C PRO A 115 28.84 7.18 -1.46
N ALA A 116 29.63 7.87 -2.29
CA ALA A 116 29.10 8.83 -3.28
C ALA A 116 27.97 8.28 -4.16
N ALA A 117 28.00 7.00 -4.53
CA ALA A 117 26.94 6.34 -5.29
C ALA A 117 25.60 6.22 -4.54
N ARG A 118 25.64 6.00 -3.22
CA ARG A 118 24.47 5.96 -2.34
C ARG A 118 23.97 7.37 -2.04
N GLN A 119 24.87 8.30 -1.75
CA GLN A 119 24.52 9.69 -1.49
C GLN A 119 23.77 10.32 -2.68
N ARG A 120 24.26 10.12 -3.91
CA ARG A 120 23.55 10.58 -5.13
C ARG A 120 22.11 10.07 -5.23
N LYS A 121 21.84 8.84 -4.78
CA LYS A 121 20.47 8.30 -4.77
C LYS A 121 19.62 8.93 -3.68
N ILE A 122 20.19 9.14 -2.49
CA ILE A 122 19.52 9.85 -1.39
C ILE A 122 19.15 11.26 -1.82
N ASP A 123 20.11 12.03 -2.35
CA ASP A 123 19.91 13.41 -2.80
C ASP A 123 18.85 13.45 -3.93
N ALA A 124 18.90 12.51 -4.87
CA ALA A 124 17.91 12.42 -5.94
C ALA A 124 16.50 12.08 -5.42
N THR A 125 16.37 11.26 -4.36
CA THR A 125 15.08 10.98 -3.71
C THR A 125 14.58 12.21 -2.94
N VAL A 126 15.46 12.92 -2.23
CA VAL A 126 15.13 14.16 -1.51
C VAL A 126 14.64 15.24 -2.48
N LYS A 127 15.37 15.47 -3.57
CA LYS A 127 14.97 16.39 -4.64
C LYS A 127 13.61 16.00 -5.22
N ALA A 128 13.38 14.72 -5.51
CA ALA A 128 12.10 14.25 -6.03
C ALA A 128 10.93 14.47 -5.05
N ALA A 129 11.18 14.35 -3.74
CA ALA A 129 10.14 14.49 -2.71
C ALA A 129 9.72 15.95 -2.49
N PHE A 130 10.69 16.86 -2.40
CA PHE A 130 10.43 18.24 -1.97
C PHE A 130 10.55 19.28 -3.09
N ASN A 131 11.16 18.92 -4.22
CA ASN A 131 11.31 19.77 -5.40
C ASN A 131 11.03 18.97 -6.69
N PRO A 132 9.81 18.40 -6.81
CA PRO A 132 9.50 17.42 -7.85
C PRO A 132 9.58 18.00 -9.27
N SER A 133 10.12 17.22 -10.19
CA SER A 133 9.94 17.44 -11.63
C SER A 133 8.47 17.25 -12.03
N SER A 134 8.03 17.88 -13.12
CA SER A 134 6.63 17.84 -13.56
C SER A 134 6.11 16.46 -13.96
N SER A 135 7.00 15.48 -14.21
CA SER A 135 6.63 14.09 -14.50
C SER A 135 7.75 13.09 -14.21
N ILE A 136 7.39 11.80 -14.06
CA ILE A 136 8.37 10.69 -13.98
C ILE A 136 9.21 10.61 -15.26
N ALA A 137 8.66 10.95 -16.42
CA ALA A 137 9.42 10.97 -17.67
C ALA A 137 10.53 12.05 -17.64
N GLU A 138 10.25 13.21 -17.06
CA GLU A 138 11.24 14.27 -16.83
C GLU A 138 12.26 13.86 -15.76
N SER A 139 11.80 13.21 -14.67
CA SER A 139 12.66 12.58 -13.67
C SER A 139 13.62 11.56 -14.29
N MET A 140 13.15 10.74 -15.23
CA MET A 140 13.98 9.79 -15.98
C MET A 140 15.01 10.50 -16.86
N ARG A 141 14.65 11.59 -17.56
CA ARG A 141 15.61 12.38 -18.35
C ARG A 141 16.71 12.97 -17.46
N SER A 142 16.35 13.48 -16.28
CA SER A 142 17.30 13.97 -15.29
C SER A 142 18.20 12.83 -14.77
N HIS A 143 17.63 11.66 -14.44
CA HIS A 143 18.39 10.50 -13.98
C HIS A 143 19.36 9.95 -15.06
N LEU A 144 19.00 10.09 -16.34
CA LEU A 144 19.85 9.67 -17.47
C LEU A 144 20.88 10.75 -17.88
N GLY A 145 20.94 11.88 -17.19
CA GLY A 145 21.87 12.97 -17.52
C GLY A 145 21.54 13.68 -18.84
N LEU A 146 20.32 13.51 -19.35
CA LEU A 146 19.85 14.11 -20.61
C LEU A 146 19.14 15.47 -20.40
N GLY A 147 19.10 15.97 -19.17
CA GLY A 147 18.61 17.30 -18.82
C GLY A 147 19.77 18.26 -18.57
N GLN A 148 19.74 19.44 -19.21
CA GLN A 148 20.68 20.51 -18.88
C GLN A 148 20.35 21.10 -17.51
N ASP A 149 21.21 20.90 -16.52
CA ASP A 149 21.16 21.65 -15.27
C ASP A 149 21.71 23.06 -15.52
N LYS A 150 20.82 24.02 -15.83
CA LYS A 150 21.13 25.44 -15.63
C LYS A 150 20.94 25.75 -14.14
N VAL A 151 22.06 25.74 -13.41
CA VAL A 151 22.11 26.29 -12.04
C VAL A 151 21.80 27.78 -12.14
N ALA A 152 20.59 28.17 -11.73
CA ALA A 152 20.22 29.57 -11.61
C ALA A 152 20.87 30.17 -10.36
N ARG A 153 21.55 31.31 -10.52
CA ARG A 153 22.08 32.11 -9.41
C ARG A 153 20.94 32.60 -8.52
N GLN A 154 21.17 32.53 -7.21
CA GLN A 154 20.29 33.02 -6.15
C GLN A 154 19.92 34.49 -6.39
N SER A 155 18.62 34.77 -6.46
CA SER A 155 18.06 36.07 -6.14
C SER A 155 17.84 36.17 -4.62
N VAL A 156 17.99 37.37 -4.06
CA VAL A 156 17.88 37.68 -2.62
C VAL A 156 16.77 36.87 -1.95
N SER A 157 17.16 36.19 -0.87
CA SER A 157 16.51 34.96 -0.41
C SER A 157 15.30 35.22 0.48
N ILE A 158 14.14 34.64 0.14
CA ILE A 158 12.99 34.56 1.06
C ILE A 158 13.41 34.02 2.45
N ALA A 159 14.47 33.19 2.48
CA ALA A 159 15.13 32.75 3.69
C ALA A 159 15.58 33.90 4.62
N GLU A 160 16.28 34.90 4.08
CA GLU A 160 16.76 36.08 4.82
C GLU A 160 15.59 36.97 5.26
N ALA A 161 14.54 37.05 4.44
CA ALA A 161 13.31 37.77 4.76
C ALA A 161 12.55 37.18 5.95
N MET A 162 12.51 35.86 6.07
CA MET A 162 11.88 35.19 7.21
C MET A 162 12.72 35.24 8.49
N SER A 163 14.03 35.48 8.36
CA SER A 163 14.98 35.38 9.47
C SER A 163 15.31 36.74 10.11
N SER A 164 15.10 37.86 9.41
CA SER A 164 15.49 39.18 9.91
C SER A 164 14.56 40.30 9.44
N GLU A 165 14.41 41.34 10.26
CA GLU A 165 13.61 42.52 9.92
C GLU A 165 14.17 43.24 8.68
N ALA A 166 15.50 43.38 8.60
CA ALA A 166 16.17 44.00 7.47
C ALA A 166 15.89 43.23 6.16
N GLY A 167 15.96 41.90 6.21
CA GLY A 167 15.61 41.03 5.08
C GLY A 167 14.14 41.17 4.68
N MET A 168 13.23 41.22 5.66
CA MET A 168 11.79 41.39 5.43
C MET A 168 11.50 42.71 4.69
N ARG A 169 12.13 43.80 5.12
CA ARG A 169 11.98 45.11 4.47
C ARG A 169 12.50 45.12 3.03
N VAL A 170 13.61 44.43 2.76
CA VAL A 170 14.16 44.27 1.40
C VAL A 170 13.23 43.45 0.51
N HIS A 171 12.68 42.35 1.04
CA HIS A 171 11.70 41.52 0.31
C HIS A 171 10.42 42.31 0.01
N LEU A 172 9.91 43.07 0.97
CA LEU A 172 8.72 43.91 0.78
C LEU A 172 8.95 44.99 -0.29
N ALA A 173 10.08 45.68 -0.27
CA ALA A 173 10.44 46.66 -1.30
C ALA A 173 10.46 46.03 -2.71
N ARG A 174 11.00 44.80 -2.81
CA ARG A 174 11.02 44.03 -4.06
C ARG A 174 9.61 43.62 -4.52
N LEU A 175 8.77 43.12 -3.60
CA LEU A 175 7.39 42.74 -3.89
C LEU A 175 6.56 43.91 -4.44
N LEU A 176 6.77 45.11 -3.89
CA LEU A 176 6.08 46.33 -4.29
C LEU A 176 6.73 47.03 -5.50
N SER A 177 7.86 46.52 -6.01
CA SER A 177 8.66 47.17 -7.06
C SER A 177 9.03 48.63 -6.72
N GLN A 178 9.37 48.89 -5.45
CA GLN A 178 9.66 50.22 -4.90
C GLN A 178 11.08 50.30 -4.32
N PRO A 179 11.72 51.48 -4.25
CA PRO A 179 12.97 51.66 -3.53
C PRO A 179 12.84 51.32 -2.04
N LEU A 180 13.89 50.73 -1.45
CA LEU A 180 13.90 50.30 -0.04
C LEU A 180 13.50 51.40 0.96
N HIS A 181 13.88 52.64 0.66
CA HIS A 181 13.63 53.81 1.52
C HIS A 181 12.36 54.58 1.16
N ALA A 182 11.53 54.08 0.25
CA ALA A 182 10.27 54.73 -0.10
C ALA A 182 9.37 54.85 1.16
N PRO A 183 8.75 56.03 1.41
CA PRO A 183 7.88 56.24 2.56
C PRO A 183 6.75 55.20 2.66
N ALA A 184 6.20 54.79 1.51
CA ALA A 184 5.14 53.80 1.43
C ALA A 184 5.58 52.40 1.87
N VAL A 185 6.81 51.97 1.52
CA VAL A 185 7.39 50.71 1.99
C VAL A 185 7.61 50.74 3.50
N ARG A 186 8.10 51.87 4.04
CA ARG A 186 8.31 52.05 5.48
C ARG A 186 6.99 52.02 6.25
N ALA A 187 5.95 52.68 5.73
CA ALA A 187 4.64 52.73 6.36
C ALA A 187 3.98 51.34 6.41
N LEU A 188 3.97 50.59 5.31
CA LEU A 188 3.41 49.24 5.29
C LEU A 188 4.23 48.26 6.14
N HIS A 189 5.56 48.37 6.13
CA HIS A 189 6.44 47.58 7.00
C HIS A 189 6.13 47.83 8.48
N GLY A 190 6.00 49.08 8.90
CA GLY A 190 5.62 49.43 10.28
C GLY A 190 4.24 48.87 10.64
N ALA A 191 3.25 49.02 9.76
CA ALA A 191 1.91 48.50 9.98
C ALA A 191 1.86 46.95 10.13
N LEU A 192 2.72 46.22 9.42
CA LEU A 192 2.86 44.77 9.56
C LEU A 192 3.47 44.39 10.92
N LEU A 193 4.51 45.10 11.39
CA LEU A 193 5.12 44.87 12.69
C LEU A 193 4.17 45.21 13.85
N ASP A 194 3.39 46.28 13.73
CA ASP A 194 2.37 46.65 14.73
C ASP A 194 1.21 45.64 14.80
N SER A 195 0.99 44.86 13.74
CA SER A 195 -0.11 43.90 13.65
C SER A 195 0.28 42.49 14.08
N LEU A 196 1.58 42.17 14.02
CA LEU A 196 2.17 40.91 14.44
C LEU A 196 3.40 41.24 15.29
N PRO A 197 3.25 41.42 16.63
CA PRO A 197 4.38 41.77 17.48
C PRO A 197 5.48 40.70 17.42
N GLN A 198 6.77 41.07 17.50
CA GLN A 198 7.89 40.12 17.43
C GLN A 198 7.80 38.94 18.43
N ALA A 199 7.00 39.07 19.49
CA ALA A 199 6.73 38.03 20.48
C ALA A 199 5.71 36.96 20.05
N THR A 200 5.11 37.02 18.85
CA THR A 200 4.51 35.82 18.25
C THR A 200 5.64 34.86 17.90
N GLU A 201 6.03 34.01 18.85
CA GLU A 201 7.04 32.98 18.66
C GLU A 201 6.68 32.14 17.42
N SER A 202 7.45 32.34 16.35
CA SER A 202 7.41 31.41 15.23
C SER A 202 8.00 30.09 15.71
N ALA A 203 7.24 29.01 15.61
CA ALA A 203 7.67 27.69 16.08
C ALA A 203 9.00 27.23 15.45
N SER A 204 9.35 27.73 14.25
CA SER A 204 10.57 27.41 13.50
C SER A 204 11.81 28.24 13.87
N GLY A 205 11.71 29.15 14.84
CA GLY A 205 12.76 30.13 15.16
C GLY A 205 12.91 31.25 14.11
N ARG A 206 12.07 31.28 13.06
CA ARG A 206 12.04 32.32 12.03
C ARG A 206 11.03 33.40 12.38
N GLY A 207 11.47 34.41 13.13
CA GLY A 207 10.59 35.44 13.70
C GLY A 207 9.72 36.24 12.70
N PHE A 208 10.04 36.22 11.39
CA PHE A 208 9.31 36.99 10.37
C PHE A 208 8.54 36.12 9.35
N ALA A 209 8.43 34.80 9.57
CA ALA A 209 7.77 33.90 8.61
C ALA A 209 6.29 34.27 8.35
N GLN A 210 5.53 34.57 9.41
CA GLN A 210 4.13 34.99 9.29
C GLN A 210 4.00 36.37 8.62
N HIS A 211 4.91 37.30 8.91
CA HIS A 211 4.95 38.62 8.26
C HIS A 211 5.18 38.51 6.76
N VAL A 212 6.09 37.63 6.32
CA VAL A 212 6.35 37.36 4.89
C VAL A 212 5.09 36.81 4.22
N LEU A 213 4.41 35.83 4.81
CA LEU A 213 3.18 35.26 4.25
C LEU A 213 2.06 36.29 4.13
N LEU A 214 1.85 37.10 5.17
CA LEU A 214 0.85 38.15 5.16
C LEU A 214 1.16 39.24 4.14
N ALA A 215 2.42 39.67 4.04
CA ALA A 215 2.84 40.65 3.06
C ALA A 215 2.64 40.14 1.63
N GLU A 216 3.00 38.90 1.34
CA GLU A 216 2.77 38.30 0.02
C GLU A 216 1.27 38.16 -0.29
N ALA A 217 0.45 37.80 0.69
CA ALA A 217 -1.01 37.72 0.53
C ALA A 217 -1.61 39.08 0.18
N LEU A 218 -1.24 40.13 0.92
CA LEU A 218 -1.71 41.51 0.68
C LEU A 218 -1.25 42.04 -0.68
N VAL A 219 0.02 41.82 -1.04
CA VAL A 219 0.56 42.25 -2.34
C VAL A 219 -0.13 41.52 -3.49
N ASN A 220 -0.37 40.21 -3.35
CA ASN A 220 -1.09 39.42 -4.35
C ASN A 220 -2.53 39.93 -4.54
N ALA A 221 -3.23 40.28 -3.46
CA ALA A 221 -4.58 40.82 -3.52
C ALA A 221 -4.63 42.24 -4.12
N CYS A 222 -3.69 43.11 -3.74
CA CYS A 222 -3.72 44.53 -4.08
C CYS A 222 -2.98 44.87 -5.39
N GLY A 223 -2.37 43.88 -6.06
CA GLY A 223 -1.54 44.11 -7.26
C GLY A 223 -0.29 44.93 -7.01
N GLY A 224 0.25 44.93 -5.78
CA GLY A 224 1.43 45.70 -5.39
C GLY A 224 1.17 47.16 -4.99
N ASP A 225 -0.09 47.61 -4.92
CA ASP A 225 -0.42 48.95 -4.43
C ASP A 225 -0.35 49.03 -2.89
N THR A 226 0.56 49.87 -2.38
CA THR A 226 0.80 50.07 -0.95
C THR A 226 -0.37 50.69 -0.18
N VAL A 227 -1.16 51.57 -0.82
CA VAL A 227 -2.28 52.26 -0.15
C VAL A 227 -3.41 51.27 0.05
N ARG A 228 -3.72 50.50 -1.00
CA ARG A 228 -4.69 49.41 -0.95
C ARG A 228 -4.26 48.32 0.04
N ALA A 229 -2.99 47.91 0.04
CA ALA A 229 -2.47 46.93 0.99
C ALA A 229 -2.62 47.37 2.46
N THR A 230 -2.39 48.66 2.75
CA THR A 230 -2.56 49.21 4.10
C THR A 230 -4.04 49.28 4.50
N ALA A 231 -4.93 49.64 3.57
CA ALA A 231 -6.37 49.64 3.81
C ALA A 231 -6.93 48.23 4.01
N ALA A 232 -6.49 47.26 3.20
CA ALA A 232 -6.84 45.85 3.31
C ALA A 232 -6.37 45.25 4.65
N LEU A 233 -5.15 45.56 5.09
CA LEU A 233 -4.66 45.13 6.40
C LEU A 233 -5.54 45.66 7.55
N ARG A 234 -6.02 46.92 7.46
CA ARG A 234 -6.96 47.47 8.44
C ARG A 234 -8.30 46.73 8.44
N ALA A 235 -8.85 46.44 7.27
CA ALA A 235 -10.10 45.69 7.13
C ALA A 235 -9.97 44.23 7.61
N LEU A 236 -8.81 43.59 7.43
CA LEU A 236 -8.50 42.27 8.00
C LEU A 236 -8.53 42.30 9.54
N LYS A 237 -7.87 43.29 10.16
CA LYS A 237 -7.85 43.45 11.63
C LYS A 237 -9.23 43.70 12.23
N ALA A 238 -10.07 44.45 11.51
CA ALA A 238 -11.42 44.72 11.94
C ALA A 238 -12.38 43.53 11.70
N GLY A 239 -12.00 42.56 10.87
CA GLY A 239 -12.86 41.45 10.48
C GLY A 239 -14.06 41.88 9.63
N GLU A 240 -14.02 43.07 9.02
CA GLU A 240 -15.16 43.70 8.32
C GLU A 240 -15.59 42.91 7.08
N PHE A 241 -14.69 42.14 6.47
CA PHE A 241 -14.99 41.30 5.32
C PHE A 241 -15.82 40.04 5.66
N LEU A 242 -16.00 39.73 6.96
CA LEU A 242 -16.72 38.53 7.39
C LEU A 242 -18.24 38.71 7.38
N PRO A 243 -19.01 37.63 7.10
CA PRO A 243 -20.47 37.66 7.05
C PRO A 243 -21.13 37.78 8.43
N THR A 244 -20.35 37.85 9.51
CA THR A 244 -20.79 38.02 10.91
C THR A 244 -20.80 39.49 11.37
N ALA A 245 -20.17 40.41 10.62
CA ALA A 245 -20.11 41.84 10.97
C ALA A 245 -21.39 42.61 10.60
N HIS A 246 -22.27 42.03 9.78
CA HIS A 246 -23.55 42.63 9.39
C HIS A 246 -24.70 41.92 10.09
N GLY A 247 -24.89 42.25 11.37
CA GLY A 247 -25.87 41.60 12.23
C GLY A 247 -26.30 42.44 13.42
N THR A 248 -26.54 43.73 13.25
CA THR A 248 -27.46 44.56 14.07
C THR A 248 -27.82 45.82 13.29
N GLY A 249 -28.79 45.72 12.39
CA GLY A 249 -29.40 46.85 11.71
C GLY A 249 -30.87 46.55 11.60
N ASP A 250 -31.63 47.01 12.59
CA ASP A 250 -33.06 46.82 12.69
C ASP A 250 -33.78 47.19 11.39
N ALA A 251 -34.83 46.44 11.13
CA ALA A 251 -35.87 46.78 10.18
C ALA A 251 -36.44 48.18 10.50
N ALA A 252 -35.96 49.19 9.80
CA ALA A 252 -36.65 50.46 9.69
C ALA A 252 -36.64 50.88 8.22
N SER A 253 -37.77 50.66 7.54
CA SER A 253 -38.06 51.30 6.27
C SER A 253 -37.88 52.83 6.39
N PRO A 254 -37.13 53.49 5.51
CA PRO A 254 -37.25 54.93 5.38
C PRO A 254 -38.49 55.21 4.53
N ARG A 255 -39.54 55.71 5.17
CA ARG A 255 -40.55 56.52 4.47
C ARG A 255 -39.87 57.81 3.99
N PRO A 256 -40.21 58.32 2.81
CA PRO A 256 -39.71 59.61 2.35
C PRO A 256 -40.46 60.71 3.12
N SER A 257 -39.74 61.60 3.78
CA SER A 257 -40.28 62.90 4.19
C SER A 257 -39.56 63.98 3.40
N ASP A 258 -40.29 64.56 2.46
CA ASP A 258 -40.02 65.86 1.86
C ASP A 258 -39.94 66.94 2.95
N ALA A 259 -38.88 67.75 2.95
CA ALA A 259 -38.88 69.14 3.39
C ALA A 259 -37.57 69.88 3.06
N GLY A 260 -37.68 70.95 2.24
CA GLY A 260 -36.83 72.16 2.19
C GLY A 260 -35.41 72.01 1.61
N ALA A 261 -35.08 72.42 0.38
CA ALA A 261 -35.12 73.75 -0.25
C ALA A 261 -34.10 74.77 0.31
N GLU A 262 -33.16 75.17 -0.58
CA GLU A 262 -32.33 76.40 -0.62
C GLU A 262 -31.19 76.48 0.44
N ASP A 263 -29.93 76.78 0.11
CA ASP A 263 -29.48 77.98 -0.64
C ASP A 263 -28.00 77.93 -1.12
N ALA A 264 -27.66 78.82 -2.06
CA ALA A 264 -26.34 79.33 -2.55
C ALA A 264 -25.38 78.38 -3.33
N ALA A 265 -25.25 78.42 -4.67
CA ALA A 265 -24.61 79.44 -5.54
C ALA A 265 -23.14 79.75 -5.12
N THR A 266 -22.09 79.72 -5.96
CA THR A 266 -21.94 80.36 -7.29
C THR A 266 -20.57 80.03 -7.93
N ALA A 267 -20.49 80.20 -9.27
CA ALA A 267 -19.32 80.50 -10.13
C ALA A 267 -18.36 79.34 -10.50
N GLN A 268 -17.92 79.14 -11.77
CA GLN A 268 -17.89 80.01 -12.96
C GLN A 268 -17.68 79.17 -14.26
N ALA A 269 -18.14 79.71 -15.39
CA ALA A 269 -18.25 79.11 -16.73
C ALA A 269 -17.04 79.44 -17.66
N GLU A 270 -16.61 78.49 -18.51
CA GLU A 270 -16.60 78.50 -20.01
C GLU A 270 -15.53 79.36 -20.76
N PRO A 271 -15.26 79.23 -22.09
CA PRO A 271 -15.53 78.15 -23.08
C PRO A 271 -14.44 77.88 -24.18
N ALA A 272 -14.77 76.92 -25.06
CA ALA A 272 -14.60 76.89 -26.53
C ALA A 272 -13.32 76.32 -27.21
N GLY A 273 -13.56 75.35 -28.10
CA GLY A 273 -12.63 74.88 -29.14
C GLY A 273 -13.12 73.63 -29.87
N GLN A 274 -14.04 73.79 -30.84
CA GLN A 274 -14.54 72.75 -31.74
C GLN A 274 -13.48 72.27 -32.75
N HIS A 275 -13.47 70.98 -33.12
CA HIS A 275 -13.59 70.53 -34.53
C HIS A 275 -13.82 69.01 -34.64
N ALA A 276 -14.72 68.66 -35.56
CA ALA A 276 -15.36 67.36 -35.71
C ALA A 276 -14.64 66.43 -36.71
N ARG A 277 -14.72 65.10 -36.48
CA ARG A 277 -15.28 64.19 -37.49
C ARG A 277 -15.68 62.82 -36.93
N ARG A 278 -16.98 62.56 -37.11
CA ARG A 278 -17.81 61.38 -36.89
C ARG A 278 -17.19 60.06 -37.38
N ILE A 279 -17.23 59.04 -36.51
CA ILE A 279 -17.33 57.61 -36.87
C ILE A 279 -18.80 57.22 -36.69
N GLY A 280 -19.36 56.49 -37.67
CA GLY A 280 -20.73 55.98 -37.65
C GLY A 280 -20.87 54.72 -36.79
N ASN A 281 -21.97 54.69 -36.05
CA ASN A 281 -22.35 53.74 -35.00
C ASN A 281 -22.67 52.31 -35.47
N ALA A 282 -22.44 51.33 -34.57
CA ALA A 282 -23.36 50.21 -34.35
C ALA A 282 -23.29 49.73 -32.88
N SER A 283 -24.33 50.10 -32.11
CA SER A 283 -24.93 49.43 -30.94
C SER A 283 -24.05 49.00 -29.76
N ALA A 284 -23.87 49.95 -28.83
CA ALA A 284 -23.47 49.70 -27.45
C ALA A 284 -24.70 49.30 -26.59
N ASN A 285 -24.73 48.06 -26.12
CA ASN A 285 -25.31 47.76 -24.80
C ASN A 285 -24.15 47.84 -23.80
N ALA A 286 -23.88 49.05 -23.33
CA ALA A 286 -22.85 49.30 -22.33
C ALA A 286 -23.36 48.85 -20.96
N ILE A 287 -22.69 47.85 -20.39
CA ILE A 287 -22.74 47.54 -18.96
C ILE A 287 -22.04 48.71 -18.25
N HIS A 288 -22.76 49.46 -17.42
CA HIS A 288 -22.17 50.46 -16.55
C HIS A 288 -21.22 49.78 -15.54
N PRO A 289 -19.95 50.21 -15.38
CA PRO A 289 -19.16 49.83 -14.23
C PRO A 289 -19.71 50.61 -13.02
N THR A 290 -20.28 49.91 -12.04
CA THR A 290 -20.66 50.47 -10.76
C THR A 290 -19.42 51.06 -10.08
N ARG A 291 -19.53 52.33 -9.66
CA ARG A 291 -18.47 53.10 -9.01
C ARG A 291 -18.31 52.60 -7.56
N GLN A 292 -17.50 51.56 -7.37
CA GLN A 292 -17.21 50.98 -6.05
C GLN A 292 -16.50 52.01 -5.14
N THR A 293 -16.85 52.07 -3.87
CA THR A 293 -16.26 53.03 -2.91
C THR A 293 -14.88 52.58 -2.43
N PRO A 294 -14.00 53.48 -1.92
CA PRO A 294 -12.67 53.09 -1.41
C PRO A 294 -12.69 52.06 -0.28
N VAL A 295 -13.78 52.02 0.50
CA VAL A 295 -13.99 51.05 1.60
C VAL A 295 -14.31 49.67 1.04
N GLU A 296 -15.16 49.57 0.02
CA GLU A 296 -15.49 48.29 -0.65
C GLU A 296 -14.25 47.64 -1.30
N HIS A 297 -13.37 48.45 -1.91
CA HIS A 297 -12.10 47.96 -2.45
C HIS A 297 -11.18 47.39 -1.36
N ALA A 298 -11.12 48.04 -0.19
CA ALA A 298 -10.32 47.56 0.93
C ALA A 298 -10.86 46.24 1.52
N MET A 299 -12.19 46.10 1.61
CA MET A 299 -12.84 44.85 2.06
C MET A 299 -12.62 43.71 1.07
N LEU A 300 -12.69 43.99 -0.22
CA LEU A 300 -12.42 43.04 -1.29
C LEU A 300 -10.97 42.53 -1.23
N ASP A 301 -10.01 43.44 -1.13
CA ASP A 301 -8.58 43.10 -1.05
C ASP A 301 -8.26 42.31 0.23
N ALA A 302 -8.91 42.65 1.35
CA ALA A 302 -8.85 41.89 2.59
C ALA A 302 -9.39 40.47 2.41
N MET A 303 -10.55 40.31 1.76
CA MET A 303 -11.12 39.00 1.46
C MET A 303 -10.17 38.16 0.60
N HIS A 304 -9.60 38.73 -0.47
CA HIS A 304 -8.66 38.02 -1.33
C HIS A 304 -7.35 37.65 -0.61
N ALA A 305 -6.85 38.50 0.27
CA ALA A 305 -5.70 38.16 1.12
C ALA A 305 -6.03 37.01 2.09
N ALA A 306 -7.23 37.02 2.69
CA ALA A 306 -7.71 35.95 3.57
C ALA A 306 -7.90 34.62 2.82
N GLN A 307 -8.47 34.65 1.61
CA GLN A 307 -8.55 33.49 0.70
C GLN A 307 -7.15 32.98 0.31
N GLY A 308 -6.25 33.92 0.04
CA GLY A 308 -4.82 33.70 -0.21
C GLY A 308 -4.15 32.89 0.90
N LEU A 309 -4.42 33.24 2.16
CA LEU A 309 -3.87 32.56 3.33
C LEU A 309 -4.59 31.23 3.61
N ALA A 310 -5.91 31.19 3.53
CA ALA A 310 -6.71 29.98 3.76
C ALA A 310 -6.41 28.85 2.77
N GLY A 311 -6.12 29.18 1.49
CA GLY A 311 -5.80 28.19 0.47
C GLY A 311 -4.39 27.57 0.58
N ILE A 312 -3.52 28.06 1.47
CA ILE A 312 -2.19 27.46 1.71
C ILE A 312 -2.24 26.33 2.74
N GLY A 313 -3.22 26.36 3.65
CA GLY A 313 -3.40 25.41 4.74
C GLY A 313 -3.09 26.03 6.12
N ASP A 314 -2.76 25.19 7.10
CA ASP A 314 -2.69 25.57 8.52
C ASP A 314 -1.72 26.73 8.80
N VAL A 315 -0.55 26.79 8.16
CA VAL A 315 0.43 27.88 8.38
C VAL A 315 -0.14 29.22 7.92
N GLY A 316 -0.86 29.24 6.79
CA GLY A 316 -1.54 30.44 6.30
C GLY A 316 -2.71 30.85 7.20
N MET A 317 -3.51 29.88 7.65
CA MET A 317 -4.59 30.13 8.60
C MET A 317 -4.10 30.65 9.94
N GLN A 318 -2.94 30.19 10.43
CA GLN A 318 -2.31 30.74 11.63
C GLN A 318 -1.93 32.22 11.45
N ALA A 319 -1.32 32.57 10.32
CA ALA A 319 -1.00 33.96 10.00
C ALA A 319 -2.26 34.85 9.88
N LEU A 320 -3.36 34.31 9.34
CA LEU A 320 -4.64 35.01 9.26
C LEU A 320 -5.26 35.23 10.65
N LEU A 321 -5.36 34.17 11.45
CA LEU A 321 -5.95 34.21 12.80
C LEU A 321 -5.13 35.07 13.78
N ALA A 322 -3.83 35.25 13.55
CA ALA A 322 -2.98 36.12 14.34
C ALA A 322 -3.30 37.62 14.15
N VAL A 323 -3.90 38.01 13.02
CA VAL A 323 -4.22 39.41 12.69
C VAL A 323 -5.69 39.73 12.89
N MET A 324 -6.57 38.74 12.76
CA MET A 324 -8.02 38.90 12.90
C MET A 324 -8.48 38.94 14.37
N PRO A 325 -9.72 39.42 14.65
CA PRO A 325 -10.32 39.29 15.96
C PRO A 325 -10.39 37.83 16.44
N PRO A 326 -10.29 37.57 17.75
CA PRO A 326 -10.20 36.22 18.29
C PRO A 326 -11.45 35.39 17.94
N LEU A 327 -11.22 34.23 17.32
CA LEU A 327 -12.27 33.30 16.89
C LEU A 327 -12.26 32.04 17.75
N GLN A 328 -13.46 31.59 18.15
CA GLN A 328 -13.63 30.33 18.88
C GLN A 328 -13.04 29.15 18.08
N PRO A 329 -12.34 28.19 18.71
CA PRO A 329 -11.71 27.07 18.00
C PRO A 329 -12.67 26.28 17.11
N ALA A 330 -13.93 26.09 17.55
CA ALA A 330 -14.97 25.39 16.82
C ALA A 330 -15.42 26.11 15.52
N LYS A 331 -15.08 27.40 15.35
CA LYS A 331 -15.44 28.23 14.19
C LYS A 331 -14.31 28.40 13.19
N ARG A 332 -13.09 27.93 13.49
CA ARG A 332 -11.91 28.07 12.62
C ARG A 332 -12.05 27.29 11.31
N GLU A 333 -12.48 26.03 11.38
CA GLU A 333 -12.69 25.19 10.19
C GLU A 333 -13.84 25.72 9.31
N PRO A 334 -15.02 26.08 9.86
CA PRO A 334 -16.04 26.77 9.07
C PRO A 334 -15.54 28.02 8.36
N LEU A 335 -14.76 28.87 9.04
CA LEU A 335 -14.20 30.07 8.42
C LEU A 335 -13.25 29.72 7.27
N GLU A 336 -12.33 28.77 7.48
CA GLU A 336 -11.42 28.30 6.44
C GLU A 336 -12.19 27.82 5.20
N PHE A 337 -13.23 27.01 5.39
CA PHE A 337 -14.02 26.46 4.28
C PHE A 337 -14.88 27.51 3.60
N VAL A 338 -15.43 28.48 4.34
CA VAL A 338 -16.12 29.64 3.72
C VAL A 338 -15.17 30.40 2.80
N LEU A 339 -13.95 30.69 3.25
CA LEU A 339 -12.95 31.41 2.45
C LEU A 339 -12.56 30.62 1.19
N GLN A 340 -12.22 29.34 1.35
CA GLN A 340 -11.84 28.47 0.22
C GLN A 340 -13.00 28.26 -0.76
N ALA A 341 -14.22 28.04 -0.27
CA ALA A 341 -15.39 27.82 -1.11
C ALA A 341 -15.78 29.11 -1.87
N ALA A 342 -15.72 30.27 -1.20
CA ALA A 342 -15.98 31.54 -1.86
C ALA A 342 -14.98 31.82 -3.00
N GLU A 343 -13.70 31.55 -2.77
CA GLU A 343 -12.68 31.67 -3.82
C GLU A 343 -12.99 30.75 -5.00
N GLN A 344 -13.33 29.49 -4.73
CA GLN A 344 -13.68 28.52 -5.77
C GLN A 344 -14.92 28.92 -6.57
N VAL A 345 -15.96 29.49 -5.92
CA VAL A 345 -17.14 30.04 -6.63
C VAL A 345 -16.74 31.22 -7.52
N SER A 346 -15.85 32.10 -7.06
CA SER A 346 -15.33 33.19 -7.91
C SER A 346 -14.58 32.64 -9.13
N VAL A 347 -13.79 31.58 -8.98
CA VAL A 347 -13.13 30.90 -10.10
C VAL A 347 -14.15 30.32 -11.09
N GLU A 348 -15.17 29.62 -10.60
CA GLU A 348 -16.22 28.99 -11.42
C GLU A 348 -17.07 30.02 -12.18
N THR A 349 -17.28 31.19 -11.59
CA THR A 349 -18.01 32.33 -12.18
C THR A 349 -17.12 33.28 -12.99
N LYS A 350 -15.85 32.92 -13.23
CA LYS A 350 -14.84 33.74 -13.93
C LYS A 350 -14.67 35.15 -13.34
N GLY A 351 -14.79 35.28 -12.02
CA GLY A 351 -14.65 36.54 -11.28
C GLY A 351 -15.83 37.49 -11.44
N ALA A 352 -16.98 37.04 -11.96
CA ALA A 352 -18.16 37.89 -12.14
C ALA A 352 -18.79 38.36 -10.81
N GLN A 353 -18.48 37.68 -9.70
CA GLN A 353 -18.90 38.04 -8.35
C GLN A 353 -17.67 38.43 -7.53
N VAL A 354 -17.72 39.62 -6.93
CA VAL A 354 -16.54 40.27 -6.36
C VAL A 354 -16.58 40.29 -4.83
N LEU A 355 -17.74 40.55 -4.20
CA LEU A 355 -17.86 40.60 -2.73
C LEU A 355 -18.47 39.32 -2.12
N LEU A 356 -18.08 38.98 -0.89
CA LEU A 356 -18.56 37.78 -0.20
C LEU A 356 -20.09 37.67 -0.09
N PRO A 357 -20.87 38.73 0.24
CA PRO A 357 -22.33 38.66 0.26
C PRO A 357 -22.93 38.32 -1.11
N ASP A 358 -22.36 38.82 -2.20
CA ASP A 358 -22.82 38.53 -3.55
C ASP A 358 -22.55 37.07 -3.92
N ILE A 359 -21.40 36.53 -3.51
CA ILE A 359 -21.02 35.13 -3.69
C ILE A 359 -21.97 34.22 -2.89
N ILE A 360 -22.29 34.58 -1.64
CA ILE A 360 -23.26 33.85 -0.81
C ILE A 360 -24.65 33.89 -1.45
N GLY A 361 -25.12 35.06 -1.88
CA GLY A 361 -26.41 35.22 -2.54
C GLY A 361 -26.49 34.48 -3.88
N HIS A 362 -25.38 34.37 -4.62
CA HIS A 362 -25.29 33.52 -5.80
C HIS A 362 -25.43 32.04 -5.43
N ALA A 363 -24.69 31.57 -4.42
CA ALA A 363 -24.80 30.20 -3.96
C ALA A 363 -26.25 29.87 -3.53
N GLU A 364 -26.93 30.75 -2.80
CA GLU A 364 -28.35 30.57 -2.44
C GLU A 364 -29.26 30.46 -3.66
N LYS A 365 -29.07 31.32 -4.68
CA LYS A 365 -29.85 31.27 -5.94
C LYS A 365 -29.63 29.98 -6.74
N MET A 366 -28.44 29.40 -6.69
CA MET A 366 -28.12 28.17 -7.41
C MET A 366 -28.64 26.90 -6.71
N ALA A 367 -29.11 26.97 -5.47
CA ALA A 367 -29.54 25.80 -4.71
C ALA A 367 -30.60 24.97 -5.45
N GLY A 368 -30.35 23.67 -5.60
CA GLY A 368 -31.28 22.75 -6.29
C GLY A 368 -31.33 22.88 -7.81
N THR A 369 -30.56 23.79 -8.40
CA THR A 369 -30.41 23.92 -9.85
C THR A 369 -29.33 22.96 -10.39
N ARG A 370 -29.19 22.90 -11.72
CA ARG A 370 -28.10 22.16 -12.37
C ARG A 370 -26.72 22.77 -12.08
N ASP A 371 -26.68 24.07 -11.79
CA ASP A 371 -25.46 24.84 -11.56
C ASP A 371 -25.09 24.90 -10.07
N ASP A 372 -25.73 24.08 -9.24
CA ASP A 372 -25.41 23.90 -7.82
C ASP A 372 -24.10 23.10 -7.64
N THR A 373 -22.97 23.79 -7.73
CA THR A 373 -21.63 23.19 -7.60
C THR A 373 -21.33 22.77 -6.16
N LEU A 374 -20.28 21.96 -5.98
CA LEU A 374 -19.80 21.58 -4.65
C LEU A 374 -19.44 22.80 -3.78
N ALA A 375 -18.76 23.79 -4.36
CA ALA A 375 -18.36 25.00 -3.65
C ALA A 375 -19.58 25.81 -3.16
N CYS A 376 -20.63 25.93 -3.99
CA CYS A 376 -21.89 26.56 -3.58
C CYS A 376 -22.55 25.83 -2.39
N LYS A 377 -22.59 24.50 -2.40
CA LYS A 377 -23.15 23.69 -1.29
C LYS A 377 -22.38 23.88 0.00
N VAL A 378 -21.05 23.82 -0.07
CA VAL A 378 -20.17 23.98 1.09
C VAL A 378 -20.27 25.39 1.64
N LEU A 379 -20.25 26.41 0.79
CA LEU A 379 -20.38 27.81 1.22
C LEU A 379 -21.67 28.03 2.01
N ARG A 380 -22.81 27.54 1.51
CA ARG A 380 -24.10 27.65 2.24
C ARG A 380 -24.06 26.90 3.58
N ALA A 381 -23.54 25.68 3.59
CA ALA A 381 -23.46 24.84 4.80
C ALA A 381 -22.55 25.47 5.88
N GLU A 382 -21.37 25.96 5.49
CA GLU A 382 -20.38 26.49 6.42
C GLU A 382 -20.71 27.91 6.89
N VAL A 383 -21.39 28.73 6.08
CA VAL A 383 -21.97 30.01 6.57
C VAL A 383 -23.02 29.74 7.65
N LYS A 384 -23.85 28.71 7.49
CA LYS A 384 -24.81 28.28 8.53
C LYS A 384 -24.07 27.78 9.78
N ALA A 385 -23.03 26.97 9.61
CA ALA A 385 -22.20 26.45 10.70
C ALA A 385 -21.45 27.55 11.47
N LEU A 386 -20.98 28.58 10.76
CA LEU A 386 -20.30 29.74 11.34
C LEU A 386 -21.25 30.58 12.21
N ARG A 387 -22.53 30.70 11.81
CA ARG A 387 -23.57 31.47 12.51
C ARG A 387 -24.27 30.72 13.65
N ALA A 388 -24.37 29.39 13.59
CA ALA A 388 -25.08 28.58 14.57
C ALA A 388 -24.32 28.46 15.91
N ALA A 389 -25.03 28.20 17.02
CA ALA A 389 -24.41 27.88 18.30
C ALA A 389 -23.66 26.52 18.22
N ASP A 390 -24.36 25.48 17.75
CA ASP A 390 -23.79 24.16 17.47
C ASP A 390 -23.39 24.05 15.99
N THR A 391 -22.11 23.84 15.71
CA THR A 391 -21.53 24.05 14.36
C THR A 391 -22.15 23.13 13.29
N TYR A 392 -22.39 21.84 13.56
CA TYR A 392 -22.76 20.88 12.49
C TYR A 392 -24.02 20.02 12.73
N ASP A 393 -24.66 20.11 13.90
CA ASP A 393 -25.83 19.26 14.22
C ASP A 393 -27.07 19.63 13.39
N ALA A 394 -27.20 20.91 13.04
CA ALA A 394 -28.32 21.44 12.25
C ALA A 394 -28.15 21.29 10.73
N LEU A 395 -27.10 20.63 10.24
CA LEU A 395 -26.86 20.42 8.81
C LEU A 395 -27.68 19.25 8.25
N SER A 396 -28.19 19.41 7.03
CA SER A 396 -28.85 18.31 6.31
C SER A 396 -27.86 17.20 5.93
N ARG A 397 -28.35 16.00 5.58
CA ARG A 397 -27.49 14.90 5.10
C ARG A 397 -26.65 15.29 3.88
N ALA A 398 -27.26 16.02 2.94
CA ALA A 398 -26.59 16.52 1.73
C ALA A 398 -25.50 17.54 2.08
N ASP A 399 -25.78 18.47 3.01
CA ASP A 399 -24.81 19.47 3.47
C ASP A 399 -23.63 18.80 4.19
N LYS A 400 -23.90 17.84 5.09
CA LYS A 400 -22.84 17.04 5.74
C LYS A 400 -21.99 16.30 4.71
N SER A 401 -22.60 15.74 3.67
CA SER A 401 -21.86 15.09 2.59
C SER A 401 -20.98 16.05 1.77
N ALA A 402 -21.47 17.27 1.51
CA ALA A 402 -20.71 18.29 0.80
C ALA A 402 -19.52 18.79 1.64
N VAL A 403 -19.75 19.13 2.91
CA VAL A 403 -18.73 19.53 3.88
C VAL A 403 -17.70 18.42 4.07
N PHE A 404 -18.14 17.17 4.22
CA PHE A 404 -17.23 16.04 4.32
C PHE A 404 -16.35 15.89 3.08
N ALA A 405 -16.91 16.01 1.87
CA ALA A 405 -16.11 15.98 0.64
C ALA A 405 -15.09 17.13 0.60
N TRP A 406 -15.49 18.34 0.99
CA TRP A 406 -14.60 19.50 1.06
C TRP A 406 -13.46 19.30 2.06
N ARG A 407 -13.77 18.81 3.25
CA ARG A 407 -12.80 18.45 4.29
C ARG A 407 -11.78 17.44 3.76
N GLN A 408 -12.21 16.49 2.93
CA GLN A 408 -11.31 15.54 2.26
C GLN A 408 -10.59 16.13 1.04
N GLY A 409 -10.59 17.44 0.84
CA GLY A 409 -9.85 18.13 -0.23
C GLY A 409 -10.47 18.01 -1.62
N PHE A 410 -11.75 17.63 -1.75
CA PHE A 410 -12.45 17.68 -3.03
C PHE A 410 -13.09 19.05 -3.24
N LEU A 411 -12.72 19.74 -4.32
CA LEU A 411 -13.20 21.10 -4.61
C LEU A 411 -14.32 21.15 -5.66
N THR A 412 -14.44 20.13 -6.52
CA THR A 412 -15.45 20.07 -7.58
C THR A 412 -16.19 18.73 -7.60
N ASP A 413 -17.42 18.72 -8.13
CA ASP A 413 -18.26 17.52 -8.29
C ASP A 413 -18.68 17.25 -9.76
N ASP A 414 -17.96 17.87 -10.71
CA ASP A 414 -18.16 17.71 -12.15
C ASP A 414 -17.93 16.25 -12.61
N LYS A 415 -18.36 15.91 -13.84
CA LYS A 415 -18.34 14.54 -14.38
C LYS A 415 -16.96 13.87 -14.33
N HIS A 416 -15.88 14.64 -14.40
CA HIS A 416 -14.51 14.15 -14.40
C HIS A 416 -13.74 14.47 -13.10
N SER A 417 -14.37 15.15 -12.14
CA SER A 417 -13.81 15.45 -10.82
C SER A 417 -13.25 14.21 -10.09
N LEU A 418 -12.27 14.46 -9.21
CA LEU A 418 -11.75 13.45 -8.30
C LEU A 418 -12.83 12.92 -7.35
N LEU A 419 -13.80 13.74 -6.95
CA LEU A 419 -14.92 13.32 -6.12
C LEU A 419 -15.76 12.26 -6.84
N ARG A 420 -16.21 12.51 -8.08
CA ARG A 420 -16.98 11.52 -8.85
C ARG A 420 -16.21 10.23 -9.08
N GLN A 421 -14.91 10.32 -9.36
CA GLN A 421 -14.05 9.14 -9.50
C GLN A 421 -13.98 8.33 -8.21
N THR A 422 -13.85 9.00 -7.06
CA THR A 422 -13.83 8.41 -5.72
C THR A 422 -15.15 7.69 -5.41
N GLN A 423 -16.29 8.38 -5.59
CA GLN A 423 -17.63 7.81 -5.40
C GLN A 423 -17.85 6.53 -6.22
N GLN A 424 -17.50 6.58 -7.52
CA GLN A 424 -17.63 5.42 -8.41
C GLN A 424 -16.72 4.25 -8.00
N ARG A 425 -15.53 4.56 -7.48
CA ARG A 425 -14.55 3.56 -7.08
C ARG A 425 -14.94 2.88 -5.77
N LEU A 426 -15.40 3.62 -4.77
CA LEU A 426 -15.95 3.06 -3.53
C LEU A 426 -17.15 2.15 -3.83
N ALA A 427 -18.10 2.62 -4.64
CA ALA A 427 -19.24 1.82 -5.07
C ALA A 427 -18.86 0.55 -5.87
N LYS A 428 -17.63 0.49 -6.43
CA LYS A 428 -17.12 -0.66 -7.17
C LYS A 428 -16.87 -1.87 -6.26
N PHE A 429 -16.61 -1.66 -4.97
CA PHE A 429 -16.39 -2.74 -4.01
C PHE A 429 -17.55 -3.73 -3.97
N ARG A 430 -18.80 -3.23 -4.03
CA ARG A 430 -20.02 -4.06 -4.15
C ARG A 430 -19.98 -5.04 -5.33
N LYS A 431 -19.41 -4.61 -6.46
CA LYS A 431 -19.24 -5.47 -7.64
C LYS A 431 -18.12 -6.50 -7.45
N TYR A 432 -17.11 -6.23 -6.61
CA TYR A 432 -16.06 -7.19 -6.30
C TYR A 432 -16.59 -8.33 -5.42
N VAL A 433 -17.39 -8.01 -4.39
CA VAL A 433 -18.04 -8.99 -3.51
C VAL A 433 -18.98 -9.90 -4.30
N SER A 434 -19.95 -9.32 -5.02
CA SER A 434 -20.91 -10.10 -5.83
C SER A 434 -20.24 -11.01 -6.86
N ARG A 435 -19.12 -10.58 -7.47
CA ARG A 435 -18.35 -11.41 -8.42
C ARG A 435 -17.63 -12.57 -7.73
N ALA A 436 -17.15 -12.36 -6.51
CA ALA A 436 -16.50 -13.40 -5.74
C ALA A 436 -17.50 -14.49 -5.31
N GLU A 437 -18.67 -14.08 -4.81
CA GLU A 437 -19.78 -14.98 -4.46
C GLU A 437 -20.24 -15.79 -5.67
N THR A 438 -20.47 -15.11 -6.81
CA THR A 438 -20.86 -15.78 -8.06
C THR A 438 -19.82 -16.82 -8.50
N ARG A 439 -18.52 -16.50 -8.36
CA ARG A 439 -17.44 -17.44 -8.72
C ARG A 439 -17.40 -18.64 -7.79
N ASN A 440 -17.71 -18.45 -6.51
CA ASN A 440 -17.79 -19.52 -5.52
C ASN A 440 -18.94 -20.47 -5.82
N ALA A 441 -20.14 -19.94 -6.02
CA ALA A 441 -21.30 -20.73 -6.42
C ALA A 441 -21.06 -21.54 -7.71
N LEU A 442 -20.36 -20.97 -8.69
CA LEU A 442 -19.97 -21.69 -9.91
C LEU A 442 -18.91 -22.77 -9.66
N ASN A 443 -18.01 -22.58 -8.70
CA ASN A 443 -17.02 -23.61 -8.34
C ASN A 443 -17.68 -24.77 -7.58
N GLU A 444 -18.62 -24.48 -6.69
CA GLU A 444 -19.43 -25.48 -5.98
C GLU A 444 -20.31 -26.26 -6.97
N ALA A 445 -21.03 -25.56 -7.85
CA ALA A 445 -21.84 -26.20 -8.90
C ALA A 445 -21.02 -27.01 -9.90
N ARG A 446 -19.71 -26.77 -10.02
CA ARG A 446 -18.80 -27.60 -10.84
C ARG A 446 -18.53 -28.96 -10.18
N GLN A 447 -18.56 -29.03 -8.86
CA GLN A 447 -18.36 -30.28 -8.11
C GLN A 447 -19.62 -31.16 -8.15
N ASP A 448 -20.78 -30.57 -8.39
CA ASP A 448 -22.04 -31.28 -8.63
C ASP A 448 -22.07 -31.89 -10.06
N PRO A 449 -22.13 -33.23 -10.21
CA PRO A 449 -22.18 -33.89 -11.51
C PRO A 449 -23.26 -33.36 -12.44
N ALA A 450 -24.44 -33.00 -11.91
CA ALA A 450 -25.60 -32.57 -12.70
C ALA A 450 -25.45 -31.17 -13.30
N ARG A 451 -24.61 -30.31 -12.70
CA ARG A 451 -24.43 -28.90 -13.09
C ARG A 451 -23.02 -28.60 -13.65
N SER A 452 -22.14 -29.61 -13.64
CA SER A 452 -20.71 -29.50 -13.90
C SER A 452 -20.34 -28.90 -15.27
N THR A 453 -21.05 -29.29 -16.34
CA THR A 453 -20.78 -28.85 -17.73
C THR A 453 -21.13 -27.38 -17.93
N ALA A 454 -22.34 -26.97 -17.56
CA ALA A 454 -22.80 -25.59 -17.64
C ALA A 454 -21.95 -24.65 -16.76
N ALA A 455 -21.60 -25.09 -15.55
CA ALA A 455 -20.70 -24.36 -14.66
C ALA A 455 -19.31 -24.18 -15.30
N THR A 456 -18.72 -25.24 -15.85
CA THR A 456 -17.41 -25.20 -16.50
C THR A 456 -17.39 -24.24 -17.69
N ALA A 457 -18.41 -24.28 -18.56
CA ALA A 457 -18.53 -23.36 -19.70
C ALA A 457 -18.59 -21.89 -19.25
N ARG A 458 -19.38 -21.57 -18.21
CA ARG A 458 -19.46 -20.22 -17.64
C ARG A 458 -18.13 -19.77 -17.03
N LEU A 459 -17.38 -20.67 -16.39
CA LEU A 459 -16.06 -20.37 -15.84
C LEU A 459 -15.03 -20.05 -16.93
N VAL A 460 -15.04 -20.80 -18.03
CA VAL A 460 -14.19 -20.52 -19.20
C VAL A 460 -14.53 -19.16 -19.80
N ALA A 461 -15.82 -18.87 -20.04
CA ALA A 461 -16.27 -17.59 -20.55
C ALA A 461 -15.87 -16.41 -19.64
N ASN A 462 -15.99 -16.58 -18.32
CA ASN A 462 -15.54 -15.58 -17.35
C ASN A 462 -14.02 -15.37 -17.39
N ASN A 463 -13.22 -16.42 -17.58
CA ASN A 463 -11.76 -16.30 -17.72
C ASN A 463 -11.37 -15.57 -19.01
N VAL A 464 -12.02 -15.85 -20.14
CA VAL A 464 -11.81 -15.11 -21.41
C VAL A 464 -12.13 -13.63 -21.20
N GLN A 465 -13.27 -13.31 -20.59
CA GLN A 465 -13.63 -11.93 -20.27
C GLN A 465 -12.61 -11.25 -19.35
N ARG A 466 -12.03 -11.97 -18.38
CA ARG A 466 -10.97 -11.47 -17.49
C ARG A 466 -9.66 -11.21 -18.24
N ALA A 467 -9.26 -12.07 -19.18
CA ALA A 467 -8.11 -11.84 -20.05
C ALA A 467 -8.24 -10.52 -20.82
N PHE A 468 -9.44 -10.21 -21.31
CA PHE A 468 -9.78 -8.91 -21.93
C PHE A 468 -10.19 -7.83 -20.92
N SER A 469 -9.75 -7.97 -19.67
CA SER A 469 -9.91 -6.94 -18.65
C SER A 469 -11.36 -6.59 -18.26
N ARG A 470 -12.29 -7.53 -18.38
CA ARG A 470 -13.68 -7.42 -17.91
C ARG A 470 -13.93 -8.34 -16.69
N LYS A 471 -15.03 -8.11 -15.97
CA LYS A 471 -15.46 -8.92 -14.80
C LYS A 471 -14.40 -9.24 -13.72
N LYS A 472 -13.45 -8.33 -13.49
CA LYS A 472 -12.39 -8.48 -12.47
C LYS A 472 -12.91 -8.39 -11.03
N SER A 473 -12.35 -9.15 -10.10
CA SER A 473 -12.52 -8.96 -8.66
C SER A 473 -11.25 -9.36 -7.91
N PRO A 474 -10.58 -8.43 -7.20
CA PRO A 474 -9.38 -8.74 -6.43
C PRO A 474 -9.66 -9.72 -5.29
N LEU A 475 -10.91 -9.80 -4.82
CA LEU A 475 -11.32 -10.74 -3.78
C LEU A 475 -11.19 -12.21 -4.22
N LEU A 476 -11.15 -12.50 -5.52
CA LEU A 476 -10.82 -13.85 -6.00
C LEU A 476 -9.41 -14.29 -5.61
N ALA A 477 -8.45 -13.36 -5.58
CA ALA A 477 -7.10 -13.62 -5.10
C ALA A 477 -7.09 -13.86 -3.58
N MET A 478 -7.93 -13.14 -2.83
CA MET A 478 -8.10 -13.34 -1.39
C MET A 478 -8.60 -14.76 -1.07
N GLY A 479 -9.63 -15.23 -1.77
CA GLY A 479 -10.12 -16.61 -1.61
C GLY A 479 -9.11 -17.68 -1.99
N LYS A 480 -8.33 -17.44 -3.06
CA LYS A 480 -7.35 -18.41 -3.54
C LYS A 480 -6.12 -18.47 -2.63
N TYR A 481 -5.59 -17.31 -2.21
CA TYR A 481 -4.26 -17.21 -1.61
C TYR A 481 -4.24 -16.77 -0.15
N GLY A 482 -5.29 -16.10 0.34
CA GLY A 482 -5.33 -15.61 1.72
C GLY A 482 -4.24 -14.58 2.04
N SER A 483 -3.77 -14.56 3.28
CA SER A 483 -2.87 -13.52 3.78
C SER A 483 -1.40 -13.68 3.41
N LEU A 484 -1.01 -14.85 2.89
CA LEU A 484 0.38 -15.16 2.53
C LEU A 484 1.40 -14.89 3.66
N ALA A 485 0.97 -15.07 4.92
CA ALA A 485 1.70 -14.79 6.17
C ALA A 485 1.65 -13.36 6.72
N ALA A 486 1.03 -12.39 6.05
CA ALA A 486 0.88 -11.05 6.64
C ALA A 486 0.04 -11.06 7.94
N GLY A 487 -0.81 -12.06 8.16
CA GLY A 487 -1.59 -12.21 9.40
C GLY A 487 -0.78 -12.66 10.63
N THR A 488 0.51 -12.99 10.47
CA THR A 488 1.40 -13.39 11.58
C THR A 488 2.18 -12.21 12.13
N ARG A 489 2.67 -12.31 13.37
CA ARG A 489 3.41 -11.25 14.06
C ARG A 489 4.91 -11.34 13.75
N HIS A 490 5.75 -10.70 14.57
CA HIS A 490 7.21 -10.84 14.51
C HIS A 490 7.59 -12.28 14.83
N VAL A 491 8.64 -12.79 14.19
CA VAL A 491 9.03 -14.20 14.31
C VAL A 491 9.29 -14.63 15.76
N PRO A 492 9.97 -13.84 16.62
CA PRO A 492 10.14 -14.20 18.03
C PRO A 492 8.81 -14.24 18.80
N THR A 493 7.91 -13.29 18.52
CA THR A 493 6.59 -13.18 19.16
C THR A 493 5.66 -14.32 18.76
N ASP A 494 5.70 -14.74 17.50
CA ASP A 494 4.91 -15.87 16.98
C ASP A 494 5.15 -17.16 17.77
N GLN A 495 6.38 -17.42 18.21
CA GLN A 495 6.65 -18.63 19.00
C GLN A 495 5.97 -18.58 20.38
N VAL A 496 6.03 -17.42 21.04
CA VAL A 496 5.40 -17.21 22.35
C VAL A 496 3.88 -17.30 22.23
N GLU A 497 3.31 -16.68 21.20
CA GLU A 497 1.87 -16.74 20.93
C GLU A 497 1.43 -18.16 20.52
N LEU A 498 2.23 -18.90 19.76
CA LEU A 498 1.95 -20.30 19.44
C LEU A 498 1.85 -21.15 20.70
N ASP A 499 2.81 -21.03 21.61
CA ASP A 499 2.80 -21.77 22.87
C ASP A 499 1.58 -21.39 23.72
N LYS A 500 1.26 -20.10 23.81
CA LYS A 500 0.06 -19.59 24.47
C LYS A 500 -1.23 -20.17 23.88
N HIS A 501 -1.39 -20.12 22.57
CA HIS A 501 -2.59 -20.62 21.89
C HIS A 501 -2.72 -22.14 22.02
N MET A 502 -1.62 -22.89 21.95
CA MET A 502 -1.64 -24.32 22.19
C MET A 502 -2.09 -24.64 23.61
N ARG A 503 -1.60 -23.92 24.64
CA ARG A 503 -2.06 -24.08 26.03
C ARG A 503 -3.56 -23.79 26.17
N THR A 504 -4.04 -22.66 25.65
CA THR A 504 -5.47 -22.32 25.67
C THR A 504 -6.34 -23.40 24.99
N ALA A 505 -5.88 -23.97 23.87
CA ALA A 505 -6.59 -25.03 23.18
C ALA A 505 -6.57 -26.36 23.95
N ILE A 506 -5.45 -26.70 24.61
CA ILE A 506 -5.34 -27.87 25.49
C ILE A 506 -6.32 -27.75 26.65
N ASP A 507 -6.33 -26.61 27.34
CA ASP A 507 -7.20 -26.38 28.50
C ASP A 507 -8.67 -26.39 28.12
N ALA A 508 -9.07 -25.69 27.05
CA ALA A 508 -10.46 -25.68 26.61
C ALA A 508 -10.96 -27.08 26.18
N LEU A 509 -10.11 -27.90 25.55
CA LEU A 509 -10.46 -29.28 25.19
C LEU A 509 -10.52 -30.19 26.43
N LYS A 510 -9.61 -30.00 27.38
CA LYS A 510 -9.59 -30.69 28.68
C LYS A 510 -10.90 -30.45 29.44
N ASP A 511 -11.31 -29.19 29.56
CA ASP A 511 -12.53 -28.80 30.28
C ASP A 511 -13.79 -29.41 29.62
N ARG A 512 -13.84 -29.44 28.27
CA ARG A 512 -14.93 -30.09 27.53
C ARG A 512 -14.99 -31.59 27.77
N LEU A 513 -13.85 -32.28 27.77
CA LEU A 513 -13.81 -33.71 28.00
C LEU A 513 -14.14 -34.05 29.46
N GLN A 514 -13.76 -33.21 30.43
CA GLN A 514 -14.14 -33.35 31.83
C GLN A 514 -15.66 -33.22 32.01
N THR A 515 -16.31 -32.22 31.41
CA THR A 515 -17.78 -32.08 31.44
C THR A 515 -18.49 -33.29 30.81
N ARG A 516 -18.05 -33.74 29.64
CA ARG A 516 -18.61 -34.94 28.99
C ARG A 516 -18.36 -36.23 29.77
N SER A 517 -17.21 -36.35 30.45
CA SER A 517 -16.90 -37.52 31.27
C SER A 517 -17.81 -37.63 32.49
N GLY A 518 -18.31 -36.51 33.01
CA GLY A 518 -19.35 -36.48 34.05
C GLY A 518 -20.69 -37.06 33.58
N GLU A 519 -21.06 -36.79 32.32
CA GLU A 519 -22.28 -37.34 31.69
C GLU A 519 -22.11 -38.81 31.24
N ALA A 520 -20.90 -39.21 30.86
CA ALA A 520 -20.57 -40.54 30.32
C ALA A 520 -20.10 -41.57 31.36
N ARG A 521 -20.30 -41.32 32.67
CA ARG A 521 -19.95 -42.25 33.77
C ARG A 521 -20.60 -43.66 33.67
N PHE A 522 -21.44 -43.92 32.65
CA PHE A 522 -22.16 -45.18 32.48
C PHE A 522 -21.86 -45.99 31.20
N SER A 523 -20.95 -45.57 30.30
CA SER A 523 -20.54 -46.45 29.18
C SER A 523 -19.26 -47.21 29.53
N LEU A 524 -19.42 -48.32 30.24
CA LEU A 524 -18.41 -49.38 30.40
C LEU A 524 -17.84 -49.75 29.02
N GLY A 525 -16.56 -49.46 28.80
CA GLY A 525 -15.81 -50.06 27.70
C GLY A 525 -15.88 -51.59 27.81
N ARG A 526 -15.85 -52.30 26.68
CA ARG A 526 -15.77 -53.77 26.68
C ARG A 526 -14.62 -54.19 27.62
N TYR A 527 -14.95 -55.04 28.59
CA TYR A 527 -14.07 -55.63 29.61
C TYR A 527 -12.57 -55.43 29.36
N GLY A 528 -11.95 -54.53 30.13
CA GLY A 528 -10.49 -54.39 30.27
C GLY A 528 -9.78 -53.26 29.50
N GLU A 529 -10.47 -52.49 28.63
CA GLU A 529 -9.86 -51.33 27.95
C GLU A 529 -10.26 -49.99 28.61
N VAL A 530 -9.28 -49.09 28.81
CA VAL A 530 -9.52 -47.75 29.33
C VAL A 530 -10.33 -46.94 28.31
N PRO A 531 -11.45 -46.30 28.71
CA PRO A 531 -12.22 -45.48 27.79
C PRO A 531 -11.35 -44.38 27.16
N THR A 532 -11.38 -44.28 25.82
CA THR A 532 -10.59 -43.32 25.05
C THR A 532 -10.74 -41.88 25.54
N VAL A 533 -11.93 -41.52 26.04
CA VAL A 533 -12.20 -40.19 26.63
C VAL A 533 -11.41 -39.95 27.91
N ALA A 534 -11.34 -40.93 28.81
CA ALA A 534 -10.59 -40.84 30.06
C ALA A 534 -9.08 -40.80 29.82
N LEU A 535 -8.58 -41.63 28.88
CA LEU A 535 -7.17 -41.62 28.48
C LEU A 535 -6.78 -40.26 27.87
N ARG A 536 -7.59 -39.71 26.95
CA ARG A 536 -7.35 -38.39 26.37
C ARG A 536 -7.40 -37.28 27.42
N GLY A 537 -8.32 -37.37 28.40
CA GLY A 537 -8.39 -36.45 29.53
C GLY A 537 -7.10 -36.43 30.34
N ALA A 538 -6.59 -37.60 30.75
CA ALA A 538 -5.34 -37.72 31.50
C ALA A 538 -4.12 -37.22 30.69
N ILE A 539 -4.06 -37.50 29.38
CA ILE A 539 -2.99 -36.98 28.51
C ILE A 539 -3.05 -35.46 28.41
N LEU A 540 -4.23 -34.86 28.25
CA LEU A 540 -4.37 -33.40 28.19
C LEU A 540 -4.01 -32.73 29.52
N GLU A 541 -4.32 -33.36 30.64
CA GLU A 541 -3.97 -32.86 31.96
C GLU A 541 -2.45 -32.89 32.20
N HIS A 542 -1.78 -34.00 31.84
CA HIS A 542 -0.31 -34.09 31.83
C HIS A 542 0.30 -33.05 30.88
N TRP A 543 -0.23 -32.96 29.66
CA TRP A 543 0.30 -32.07 28.63
C TRP A 543 0.14 -30.60 29.03
N SER A 544 -0.97 -30.21 29.65
CA SER A 544 -1.19 -28.87 30.20
C SER A 544 -0.11 -28.53 31.25
N ALA A 545 0.11 -29.40 32.24
CA ALA A 545 1.12 -29.20 33.28
C ALA A 545 2.54 -29.15 32.72
N ALA A 546 2.90 -30.08 31.83
CA ALA A 546 4.22 -30.09 31.18
C ALA A 546 4.46 -28.84 30.33
N SER A 547 3.40 -28.26 29.78
CA SER A 547 3.49 -27.08 28.92
C SER A 547 3.88 -25.82 29.66
N GLU A 548 3.87 -25.77 31.00
CA GLU A 548 4.35 -24.60 31.77
C GLU A 548 5.85 -24.35 31.56
N SER A 549 6.64 -25.42 31.60
CA SER A 549 8.10 -25.40 31.49
C SER A 549 8.63 -25.84 30.12
N LYS A 550 7.85 -26.64 29.37
CA LYS A 550 8.22 -27.15 28.05
C LYS A 550 7.30 -26.59 26.96
N ARG A 551 7.75 -26.63 25.70
CA ARG A 551 6.92 -26.19 24.57
C ARG A 551 5.80 -27.20 24.32
N PRO A 552 4.52 -26.78 24.23
CA PRO A 552 3.41 -27.68 23.93
C PRO A 552 3.51 -28.26 22.52
N GLN A 553 3.89 -27.45 21.53
CA GLN A 553 3.92 -27.88 20.14
C GLN A 553 5.06 -28.87 19.88
N GLY A 554 4.71 -30.11 19.56
CA GLY A 554 5.67 -31.15 19.26
C GLY A 554 6.25 -31.84 20.50
N TYR A 555 5.59 -31.72 21.66
CA TYR A 555 5.93 -32.43 22.90
C TYR A 555 5.89 -33.94 22.69
N THR A 556 6.96 -34.64 23.09
CA THR A 556 7.04 -36.10 22.96
C THR A 556 6.79 -36.73 24.31
N LEU A 557 5.90 -37.73 24.34
CA LEU A 557 5.63 -38.50 25.54
C LEU A 557 6.78 -39.48 25.81
N ASP A 558 7.44 -39.35 26.96
CA ASP A 558 8.52 -40.21 27.42
C ASP A 558 8.05 -41.20 28.50
N GLY A 559 8.97 -42.03 29.03
CA GLY A 559 8.64 -43.01 30.06
C GLY A 559 8.11 -42.36 31.36
N ASN A 560 8.61 -41.18 31.73
CA ASN A 560 8.15 -40.45 32.91
C ASN A 560 6.74 -39.87 32.71
N ALA A 561 6.44 -39.40 31.50
CA ALA A 561 5.09 -38.96 31.14
C ALA A 561 4.07 -40.10 31.29
N MET A 562 4.45 -41.34 30.99
CA MET A 562 3.55 -42.50 31.17
C MET A 562 3.20 -42.75 32.63
N VAL A 563 4.16 -42.58 33.54
CA VAL A 563 3.92 -42.74 34.99
C VAL A 563 2.92 -41.70 35.48
N ASP A 564 3.11 -40.41 35.13
CA ASP A 564 2.18 -39.33 35.52
C ASP A 564 0.79 -39.49 34.87
N ILE A 565 0.73 -39.91 33.59
CA ILE A 565 -0.55 -40.20 32.91
C ILE A 565 -1.27 -41.37 33.58
N ALA A 566 -0.56 -42.44 33.95
CA ALA A 566 -1.13 -43.59 34.65
C ALA A 566 -1.68 -43.19 36.03
N GLU A 567 -0.98 -42.33 36.76
CA GLU A 567 -1.42 -41.82 38.06
C GLU A 567 -2.67 -40.94 37.93
N ARG A 568 -2.71 -40.03 36.96
CA ARG A 568 -3.90 -39.21 36.65
C ARG A 568 -5.09 -40.08 36.25
N LEU A 569 -4.85 -41.13 35.48
CA LEU A 569 -5.88 -42.09 35.09
C LEU A 569 -6.44 -42.85 36.30
N HIS A 570 -5.56 -43.31 37.21
CA HIS A 570 -6.00 -43.93 38.46
C HIS A 570 -6.90 -43.00 39.29
N ARG A 571 -6.53 -41.71 39.39
CA ARG A 571 -7.34 -40.70 40.09
C ARG A 571 -8.70 -40.47 39.44
N ALA A 572 -8.79 -40.54 38.11
CA ALA A 572 -10.02 -40.24 37.37
C ALA A 572 -11.05 -41.38 37.36
N ILE A 573 -10.62 -42.64 37.45
CA ILE A 573 -11.48 -43.83 37.23
C ILE A 573 -11.59 -44.75 38.48
N GLY A 574 -10.71 -44.59 39.48
CA GLY A 574 -10.70 -45.39 40.72
C GLY A 574 -10.01 -46.77 40.58
N GLU A 575 -9.64 -47.38 41.72
CA GLU A 575 -8.85 -48.64 41.78
C GLU A 575 -9.52 -49.84 41.10
N SER A 576 -10.85 -49.85 40.96
CA SER A 576 -11.63 -51.04 40.54
C SER A 576 -11.59 -51.37 39.04
N VAL A 577 -11.11 -50.46 38.17
CA VAL A 577 -11.01 -50.68 36.71
C VAL A 577 -9.59 -51.06 36.27
N VAL A 578 -8.57 -50.82 37.10
CA VAL A 578 -7.15 -50.92 36.70
C VAL A 578 -6.49 -52.26 37.06
N ARG A 579 -7.15 -53.10 37.87
CA ARG A 579 -6.63 -54.44 38.23
C ARG A 579 -7.35 -55.55 37.45
N ALA A 580 -6.71 -56.11 36.42
CA ALA A 580 -6.74 -57.56 36.12
C ALA A 580 -5.84 -58.02 34.93
N ASP A 581 -5.60 -57.23 33.87
CA ASP A 581 -5.22 -57.86 32.58
C ASP A 581 -3.84 -57.50 31.98
N GLY A 582 -3.01 -56.64 32.60
CA GLY A 582 -1.70 -56.26 32.02
C GLY A 582 -1.75 -55.47 30.68
N ARG A 583 -2.95 -55.18 30.16
CA ARG A 583 -3.19 -54.47 28.89
C ARG A 583 -2.96 -52.96 28.96
N LEU A 584 -3.20 -52.32 30.12
CA LEU A 584 -2.98 -50.89 30.31
C LEU A 584 -1.49 -50.49 30.19
N PRO A 585 -0.53 -51.18 30.85
CA PRO A 585 0.90 -50.96 30.61
C PRO A 585 1.27 -51.06 29.12
N GLN A 586 0.78 -52.07 28.40
CA GLN A 586 1.04 -52.22 26.96
C GLN A 586 0.41 -51.10 26.11
N GLN A 587 -0.79 -50.61 26.47
CA GLN A 587 -1.41 -49.47 25.79
C GLN A 587 -0.66 -48.16 26.04
N LEU A 588 -0.15 -47.93 27.25
CA LEU A 588 0.67 -46.76 27.59
C LEU A 588 2.07 -46.84 26.95
N GLU A 589 2.70 -48.02 26.93
CA GLU A 589 3.98 -48.22 26.22
C GLU A 589 3.90 -47.87 24.74
N ARG A 590 2.76 -48.16 24.07
CA ARG A 590 2.53 -47.76 22.67
C ARG A 590 2.44 -46.25 22.46
N LEU A 591 2.20 -45.47 23.53
CA LEU A 591 2.18 -44.02 23.47
C LEU A 591 3.58 -43.40 23.61
N ILE A 592 4.57 -44.15 24.09
CA ILE A 592 5.95 -43.67 24.20
C ILE A 592 6.47 -43.30 22.81
N GLY A 593 7.07 -42.10 22.70
CA GLY A 593 7.51 -41.54 21.43
C GLY A 593 6.41 -40.86 20.62
N THR A 594 5.14 -40.90 21.06
CA THR A 594 4.06 -40.16 20.41
C THR A 594 4.29 -38.67 20.56
N ARG A 595 4.23 -37.96 19.43
CA ARG A 595 4.42 -36.51 19.37
C ARG A 595 3.08 -35.79 19.38
N LEU A 596 2.80 -35.07 20.47
CA LEU A 596 1.62 -34.23 20.62
C LEU A 596 1.80 -32.93 19.85
N SER A 597 0.76 -32.51 19.14
CA SER A 597 0.82 -31.38 18.22
C SER A 597 -0.55 -30.73 17.99
N HIS A 598 -0.56 -29.60 17.29
CA HIS A 598 -1.78 -28.98 16.76
C HIS A 598 -2.69 -29.97 16.01
N ALA A 599 -2.12 -30.87 15.21
CA ALA A 599 -2.90 -31.87 14.48
C ALA A 599 -3.58 -32.89 15.42
N THR A 600 -2.92 -33.24 16.53
CA THR A 600 -3.48 -34.09 17.59
C THR A 600 -4.70 -33.42 18.22
N LEU A 601 -4.58 -32.15 18.63
CA LEU A 601 -5.69 -31.36 19.19
C LEU A 601 -6.85 -31.22 18.20
N ALA A 602 -6.56 -30.92 16.93
CA ALA A 602 -7.59 -30.77 15.90
C ALA A 602 -8.40 -32.06 15.69
N THR A 603 -7.74 -33.21 15.76
CA THR A 603 -8.37 -34.52 15.61
C THR A 603 -9.25 -34.82 16.83
N TRP A 604 -8.70 -34.66 18.04
CA TRP A 604 -9.44 -34.93 19.28
C TRP A 604 -10.62 -33.98 19.49
N ALA A 605 -10.49 -32.72 19.08
CA ALA A 605 -11.59 -31.76 19.14
C ALA A 605 -12.72 -32.07 18.17
N ARG A 606 -12.40 -32.63 16.99
CA ARG A 606 -13.42 -33.12 16.04
C ARG A 606 -14.20 -34.29 16.66
N ASP A 607 -13.49 -35.26 17.24
CA ASP A 607 -14.11 -36.40 17.93
C ASP A 607 -14.95 -35.96 19.14
N ALA A 608 -14.49 -34.92 19.84
CA ALA A 608 -15.19 -34.33 20.98
C ALA A 608 -16.35 -33.39 20.59
N ALA A 609 -16.60 -33.19 19.28
CA ALA A 609 -17.59 -32.24 18.76
C ALA A 609 -17.46 -30.84 19.42
N MET A 610 -16.23 -30.31 19.46
CA MET A 610 -15.97 -28.98 20.01
C MET A 610 -16.77 -27.91 19.27
N PRO A 611 -17.50 -27.03 19.98
CA PRO A 611 -18.21 -25.92 19.34
C PRO A 611 -17.20 -24.94 18.73
N GLN A 612 -17.42 -24.58 17.47
CA GLN A 612 -16.60 -23.56 16.80
C GLN A 612 -17.07 -22.14 17.11
N ARG A 613 -18.37 -21.98 17.41
CA ARG A 613 -18.98 -20.71 17.77
C ARG A 613 -19.78 -20.80 19.05
N THR A 614 -19.90 -19.69 19.75
CA THR A 614 -20.81 -19.47 20.88
C THR A 614 -22.25 -19.35 20.38
N GLU A 615 -23.22 -19.33 21.31
CA GLU A 615 -24.63 -19.10 21.00
C GLU A 615 -24.88 -17.72 20.35
N THR A 616 -24.04 -16.73 20.66
CA THR A 616 -24.04 -15.39 20.04
C THR A 616 -23.40 -15.35 18.65
N GLY A 617 -22.87 -16.49 18.17
CA GLY A 617 -22.23 -16.60 16.86
C GLY A 617 -20.75 -16.17 16.83
N GLU A 618 -20.15 -15.82 17.97
CA GLU A 618 -18.73 -15.48 18.09
C GLU A 618 -17.85 -16.73 18.10
N GLU A 619 -16.58 -16.61 17.72
CA GLU A 619 -15.64 -17.74 17.72
C GLU A 619 -15.32 -18.18 19.15
N THR A 620 -15.39 -19.49 19.46
CA THR A 620 -15.03 -19.98 20.80
C THR A 620 -13.54 -19.78 21.08
N ALA A 621 -13.16 -19.68 22.36
CA ALA A 621 -11.75 -19.57 22.76
C ALA A 621 -10.88 -20.69 22.17
N PHE A 622 -11.41 -21.93 22.12
CA PHE A 622 -10.75 -23.05 21.47
C PHE A 622 -10.57 -22.84 19.96
N SER A 623 -11.63 -22.48 19.23
CA SER A 623 -11.56 -22.28 17.78
C SER A 623 -10.58 -21.16 17.42
N SER A 624 -10.65 -20.04 18.15
CA SER A 624 -9.74 -18.90 17.97
C SER A 624 -8.29 -19.29 18.21
N ALA A 625 -8.01 -20.01 19.32
CA ALA A 625 -6.67 -20.50 19.63
C ALA A 625 -6.14 -21.48 18.57
N MET A 626 -6.95 -22.45 18.14
CA MET A 626 -6.57 -23.40 17.09
C MET A 626 -6.36 -22.74 15.73
N ARG A 627 -7.16 -21.72 15.38
CA ARG A 627 -7.00 -20.93 14.16
C ARG A 627 -5.69 -20.14 14.20
N ARG A 628 -5.41 -19.42 15.29
CA ARG A 628 -4.18 -18.63 15.43
C ARG A 628 -2.92 -19.51 15.44
N ALA A 629 -2.95 -20.64 16.16
CA ALA A 629 -1.88 -21.62 16.13
C ALA A 629 -1.64 -22.18 14.70
N ARG A 630 -2.71 -22.51 13.97
CA ARG A 630 -2.62 -22.93 12.56
C ARG A 630 -2.02 -21.83 11.70
N ASN A 631 -2.44 -20.58 11.87
CA ASN A 631 -1.96 -19.47 11.05
C ASN A 631 -0.45 -19.21 11.25
N ILE A 632 0.09 -19.47 12.45
CA ILE A 632 1.54 -19.42 12.72
C ILE A 632 2.26 -20.62 12.09
N LEU A 633 1.71 -21.84 12.24
CA LEU A 633 2.33 -23.08 11.74
C LEU A 633 2.26 -23.22 10.22
N GLU A 634 1.16 -22.78 9.61
CA GLU A 634 0.85 -22.91 8.18
C GLU A 634 0.30 -21.58 7.62
N PRO A 635 1.12 -20.50 7.54
CA PRO A 635 0.62 -19.17 7.16
C PRO A 635 0.02 -19.11 5.75
N GLY A 636 0.39 -20.04 4.86
CA GLY A 636 -0.20 -20.17 3.52
C GLY A 636 -1.64 -20.71 3.49
N LYS A 637 -2.20 -21.11 4.64
CA LYS A 637 -3.59 -21.56 4.79
C LYS A 637 -4.48 -20.52 5.49
N ASP A 638 -3.95 -19.36 5.86
CA ASP A 638 -4.72 -18.27 6.44
C ASP A 638 -5.53 -17.55 5.35
N LYS A 639 -6.75 -18.00 5.10
CA LYS A 639 -7.65 -17.53 4.04
C LYS A 639 -9.11 -17.65 4.50
N PRO A 640 -10.06 -16.93 3.88
CA PRO A 640 -11.48 -17.08 4.23
C PRO A 640 -11.96 -18.52 3.96
N VAL A 641 -12.94 -18.97 4.75
CA VAL A 641 -13.48 -20.35 4.68
C VAL A 641 -14.15 -20.59 3.32
N ASP A 642 -14.97 -19.62 2.90
CA ASP A 642 -15.60 -19.53 1.59
C ASP A 642 -15.57 -18.06 1.11
N MET A 643 -16.24 -17.77 -0.01
CA MET A 643 -16.31 -16.41 -0.56
C MET A 643 -17.68 -15.75 -0.38
N THR A 644 -18.42 -16.13 0.67
CA THR A 644 -19.60 -15.37 1.12
C THR A 644 -19.16 -14.03 1.72
N ALA A 645 -20.03 -13.03 1.68
CA ALA A 645 -19.79 -11.73 2.31
C ALA A 645 -19.32 -11.86 3.78
N ASP A 646 -19.94 -12.72 4.58
CA ASP A 646 -19.63 -12.89 6.00
C ASP A 646 -18.26 -13.52 6.24
N SER A 647 -17.89 -14.55 5.47
CA SER A 647 -16.55 -15.16 5.57
C SER A 647 -15.44 -14.21 5.16
N MET A 648 -15.69 -13.41 4.11
CA MET A 648 -14.74 -12.38 3.67
C MET A 648 -14.61 -11.26 4.71
N ARG A 649 -15.73 -10.79 5.28
CA ARG A 649 -15.78 -9.81 6.36
C ARG A 649 -15.00 -10.31 7.58
N ALA A 650 -15.29 -11.51 8.06
CA ALA A 650 -14.61 -12.13 9.21
C ALA A 650 -13.10 -12.27 8.98
N PHE A 651 -12.67 -12.70 7.78
CA PHE A 651 -11.25 -12.80 7.44
C PHE A 651 -10.55 -11.43 7.51
N LEU A 652 -11.15 -10.38 6.94
CA LEU A 652 -10.56 -9.04 6.96
C LEU A 652 -10.52 -8.44 8.38
N LYS A 653 -11.56 -8.65 9.20
CA LYS A 653 -11.58 -8.22 10.61
C LYS A 653 -10.54 -8.95 11.45
N ASN A 654 -10.40 -10.26 11.27
CA ASN A 654 -9.38 -11.04 11.96
C ASN A 654 -7.98 -10.54 11.58
N PHE A 655 -7.76 -10.27 10.29
CA PHE A 655 -6.51 -9.67 9.83
C PHE A 655 -6.27 -8.31 10.52
N THR A 656 -7.21 -7.36 10.48
CA THR A 656 -7.02 -6.02 11.07
C THR A 656 -6.74 -6.06 12.57
N GLY A 657 -7.37 -7.00 13.30
CA GLY A 657 -7.17 -7.16 14.73
C GLY A 657 -5.88 -7.88 15.14
N GLU A 658 -5.35 -8.78 14.30
CA GLU A 658 -4.31 -9.74 14.74
C GLU A 658 -2.90 -9.46 14.19
N HIS A 659 -2.77 -8.75 13.05
CA HIS A 659 -1.46 -8.48 12.43
C HIS A 659 -0.62 -7.43 13.17
N ASN A 660 0.69 -7.48 12.93
CA ASN A 660 1.62 -6.47 13.39
C ASN A 660 1.53 -5.18 12.55
N VAL A 661 1.78 -4.05 13.21
CA VAL A 661 1.91 -2.76 12.51
C VAL A 661 3.00 -2.88 11.44
N GLY A 662 2.71 -2.45 10.22
CA GLY A 662 3.63 -2.56 9.08
C GLY A 662 3.33 -3.71 8.13
N ASN A 663 2.52 -4.69 8.52
CA ASN A 663 2.11 -5.76 7.59
C ASN A 663 0.99 -5.29 6.67
N ALA A 664 1.04 -5.72 5.42
CA ALA A 664 0.02 -5.42 4.43
C ALA A 664 -0.22 -6.57 3.46
N MET A 665 -1.43 -6.63 2.91
CA MET A 665 -1.84 -7.58 1.88
C MET A 665 -2.34 -6.81 0.67
N THR A 666 -1.90 -7.21 -0.52
CA THR A 666 -2.37 -6.68 -1.80
C THR A 666 -2.90 -7.81 -2.65
N PHE A 667 -4.16 -7.70 -3.05
CA PHE A 667 -4.86 -8.63 -3.92
C PHE A 667 -5.11 -7.98 -5.27
N THR A 668 -4.79 -8.67 -6.34
CA THR A 668 -5.01 -8.19 -7.71
C THR A 668 -5.67 -9.26 -8.57
N ASP A 669 -6.58 -8.81 -9.43
CA ASP A 669 -7.25 -9.67 -10.40
C ASP A 669 -7.48 -8.93 -11.72
N GLY A 670 -7.11 -9.54 -12.83
CA GLY A 670 -7.09 -8.84 -14.11
C GLY A 670 -6.80 -9.71 -15.32
N GLY A 671 -6.33 -9.03 -16.36
CA GLY A 671 -5.85 -9.67 -17.57
C GLY A 671 -4.65 -8.95 -18.14
N ALA A 672 -3.80 -9.70 -18.84
CA ALA A 672 -2.63 -9.21 -19.56
C ALA A 672 -2.76 -9.55 -21.05
N LEU A 673 -2.52 -8.54 -21.88
CA LEU A 673 -2.48 -8.64 -23.33
C LEU A 673 -1.09 -8.22 -23.81
N GLY A 674 -0.52 -8.92 -24.77
CA GLY A 674 0.82 -8.59 -25.24
C GLY A 674 1.33 -9.45 -26.37
N VAL A 675 2.57 -9.23 -26.72
CA VAL A 675 3.35 -10.06 -27.64
C VAL A 675 4.57 -10.58 -26.88
N ASN A 676 4.87 -11.86 -27.05
CA ASN A 676 6.05 -12.49 -26.48
C ASN A 676 6.73 -13.35 -27.55
N THR A 677 7.87 -12.86 -28.06
CA THR A 677 8.69 -13.55 -29.06
C THR A 677 9.77 -14.42 -28.45
N GLY A 678 10.02 -14.39 -27.14
CA GLY A 678 11.02 -15.25 -26.48
C GLY A 678 10.71 -16.75 -26.64
N ALA A 679 9.49 -17.06 -27.06
CA ALA A 679 9.03 -18.38 -27.46
C ALA A 679 9.33 -18.75 -28.93
N LEU A 680 9.64 -17.81 -29.81
CA LEU A 680 9.80 -18.04 -31.24
C LEU A 680 11.28 -18.27 -31.57
N THR A 681 11.65 -19.50 -31.92
CA THR A 681 13.00 -19.83 -32.39
C THR A 681 13.01 -19.92 -33.92
N LEU A 682 13.85 -19.12 -34.58
CA LEU A 682 14.07 -19.22 -36.01
C LEU A 682 15.09 -20.34 -36.29
N ASN A 683 14.61 -21.50 -36.74
CA ASN A 683 15.49 -22.57 -37.21
C ASN A 683 15.89 -22.27 -38.66
N LEU A 684 17.07 -21.66 -38.87
CA LEU A 684 17.62 -21.50 -40.22
C LEU A 684 18.23 -22.84 -40.69
N ALA A 685 17.54 -23.54 -41.59
CA ALA A 685 17.96 -24.84 -42.14
C ALA A 685 19.35 -24.81 -42.83
N SER A 686 19.80 -23.65 -43.30
CA SER A 686 21.13 -23.47 -43.94
C SER A 686 22.31 -23.54 -42.95
N LEU A 687 22.11 -23.22 -41.67
CA LEU A 687 23.14 -23.27 -40.63
C LEU A 687 23.29 -24.68 -40.04
N VAL A 688 22.20 -25.44 -39.96
CA VAL A 688 22.17 -26.82 -39.44
C VAL A 688 22.85 -27.80 -40.41
N LYS A 689 22.70 -27.61 -41.72
CA LYS A 689 23.34 -28.46 -42.75
C LYS A 689 24.88 -28.35 -42.80
N ARG A 690 25.47 -27.31 -42.22
CA ARG A 690 26.94 -27.06 -42.25
C ARG A 690 27.71 -27.89 -41.21
N PHE A 691 27.06 -28.37 -40.16
CA PHE A 691 27.70 -29.18 -39.11
C PHE A 691 27.36 -30.65 -39.31
N LYS A 692 28.27 -31.42 -39.94
CA LYS A 692 28.18 -32.89 -39.97
C LYS A 692 28.33 -33.40 -38.52
N GLY A 693 27.34 -34.15 -38.02
CA GLY A 693 27.40 -34.81 -36.70
C GLY A 693 26.37 -34.40 -35.65
N GLY A 694 25.16 -33.92 -36.01
CA GLY A 694 24.05 -33.78 -35.05
C GLY A 694 24.06 -32.54 -34.14
N PHE A 695 24.97 -31.59 -34.38
CA PHE A 695 25.04 -30.30 -33.68
C PHE A 695 24.20 -29.22 -34.38
N ALA A 696 23.41 -28.48 -33.62
CA ALA A 696 22.61 -27.34 -34.08
C ALA A 696 22.92 -26.08 -33.25
N LEU A 697 23.04 -24.94 -33.94
CA LEU A 697 23.15 -23.61 -33.33
C LEU A 697 21.97 -22.75 -33.79
N THR A 698 21.15 -22.29 -32.85
CA THR A 698 19.91 -21.55 -33.12
C THR A 698 19.94 -20.20 -32.39
N PRO A 699 19.83 -19.06 -33.12
CA PRO A 699 19.64 -17.77 -32.49
C PRO A 699 18.24 -17.64 -31.87
N VAL A 700 18.17 -16.96 -30.72
CA VAL A 700 16.95 -16.66 -29.99
C VAL A 700 16.78 -15.15 -29.95
N PHE A 701 15.61 -14.65 -30.34
CA PHE A 701 15.25 -13.25 -30.22
C PHE A 701 14.14 -13.08 -29.18
N ASP A 702 14.44 -12.36 -28.11
CA ASP A 702 13.53 -12.15 -26.98
C ASP A 702 13.03 -10.71 -26.97
N ALA A 703 11.94 -10.45 -27.67
CA ALA A 703 11.17 -9.22 -27.55
C ALA A 703 9.83 -9.52 -26.87
N GLN A 704 9.57 -8.83 -25.77
CA GLN A 704 8.30 -8.91 -25.05
C GLN A 704 7.72 -7.51 -24.89
N GLY A 705 6.43 -7.38 -25.16
CA GLY A 705 5.66 -6.19 -24.85
C GLY A 705 4.30 -6.59 -24.32
N SER A 706 3.94 -6.18 -23.11
CA SER A 706 2.64 -6.52 -22.51
C SER A 706 2.03 -5.37 -21.73
N VAL A 707 0.71 -5.32 -21.73
CA VAL A 707 -0.10 -4.43 -20.93
C VAL A 707 -1.04 -5.28 -20.08
N ALA A 708 -0.87 -5.23 -18.77
CA ALA A 708 -1.82 -5.79 -17.83
C ALA A 708 -2.68 -4.69 -17.22
N ARG A 709 -3.96 -5.00 -17.04
CA ARG A 709 -4.87 -4.18 -16.24
C ARG A 709 -5.50 -5.10 -15.20
N SER A 710 -5.40 -4.72 -13.93
CA SER A 710 -5.98 -5.46 -12.81
C SER A 710 -6.86 -4.55 -11.96
N ALA A 711 -7.87 -5.12 -11.32
CA ALA A 711 -8.48 -4.54 -10.13
C ALA A 711 -7.57 -4.85 -8.95
N ALA A 712 -7.48 -3.95 -7.99
CA ALA A 712 -6.59 -4.07 -6.84
C ALA A 712 -7.37 -3.77 -5.55
N PHE A 713 -7.09 -4.55 -4.52
CA PHE A 713 -7.54 -4.32 -3.16
C PHE A 713 -6.35 -4.51 -2.23
N ASN A 714 -6.01 -3.50 -1.43
CA ASN A 714 -4.96 -3.60 -0.43
C ASN A 714 -5.52 -3.25 0.94
N ILE A 715 -5.06 -3.94 1.96
CA ILE A 715 -5.40 -3.70 3.36
C ILE A 715 -4.18 -3.99 4.21
N GLY A 716 -3.90 -3.13 5.18
CA GLY A 716 -2.73 -3.29 6.04
C GLY A 716 -2.54 -2.10 6.96
N THR A 717 -1.43 -2.14 7.68
CA THR A 717 -0.96 -1.03 8.48
C THR A 717 0.40 -0.59 8.00
N THR A 718 0.66 0.69 8.13
CA THR A 718 1.94 1.32 7.82
C THR A 718 2.41 2.11 9.04
N ALA A 719 3.60 2.71 8.95
CA ALA A 719 4.06 3.62 9.99
C ALA A 719 3.11 4.81 10.22
N HIS A 720 2.30 5.19 9.23
CA HIS A 720 1.38 6.34 9.28
C HIS A 720 -0.04 5.96 9.75
N GLY A 721 -0.28 4.68 10.07
CA GLY A 721 -1.57 4.15 10.46
C GLY A 721 -2.14 3.11 9.50
N GLY A 722 -3.44 2.84 9.65
CA GLY A 722 -4.18 1.80 8.93
C GLY A 722 -4.59 2.26 7.54
N GLU A 723 -4.49 1.39 6.55
CA GLU A 723 -4.83 1.72 5.16
C GLU A 723 -5.70 0.63 4.51
N ILE A 724 -6.70 1.08 3.74
CA ILE A 724 -7.49 0.25 2.82
C ILE A 724 -7.48 0.94 1.46
N PHE A 725 -7.04 0.24 0.42
CA PHE A 725 -7.03 0.75 -0.95
C PHE A 725 -7.94 -0.07 -1.86
N ILE A 726 -8.77 0.62 -2.64
CA ILE A 726 -9.69 0.04 -3.61
C ILE A 726 -9.42 0.70 -4.96
N GLY A 727 -8.90 -0.06 -5.92
CA GLY A 727 -8.34 0.55 -7.11
C GLY A 727 -8.24 -0.34 -8.33
N ARG A 728 -7.47 0.15 -9.28
CA ARG A 728 -6.99 -0.58 -10.44
C ARG A 728 -5.48 -0.42 -10.51
N GLN A 729 -4.83 -1.39 -11.15
CA GLN A 729 -3.41 -1.33 -11.46
C GLN A 729 -3.24 -1.52 -12.96
N ARG A 730 -2.55 -0.60 -13.61
CA ARG A 730 -2.07 -0.76 -14.99
C ARG A 730 -0.59 -1.05 -14.94
N GLN A 731 -0.16 -2.12 -15.60
CA GLN A 731 1.24 -2.51 -15.72
C GLN A 731 1.58 -2.58 -17.20
N VAL A 732 2.69 -1.97 -17.58
CA VAL A 732 3.23 -2.00 -18.94
C VAL A 732 4.64 -2.54 -18.83
N VAL A 733 4.93 -3.63 -19.52
CA VAL A 733 6.24 -4.28 -19.50
C VAL A 733 6.76 -4.35 -20.91
N GLY A 734 7.98 -3.87 -21.13
CA GLY A 734 8.74 -4.04 -22.36
C GLY A 734 10.08 -4.70 -22.05
N GLN A 735 10.50 -5.65 -22.87
CA GLN A 735 11.81 -6.30 -22.76
C GLN A 735 12.37 -6.57 -24.15
N LEU A 736 13.67 -6.34 -24.31
CA LEU A 736 14.46 -6.67 -25.49
C LEU A 736 15.72 -7.43 -25.06
N GLY A 737 15.95 -8.55 -25.71
CA GLY A 737 17.09 -9.43 -25.48
C GLY A 737 17.34 -10.34 -26.67
N GLY A 738 18.41 -11.12 -26.56
CA GLY A 738 18.80 -12.08 -27.56
C GLY A 738 19.66 -13.17 -26.95
N GLY A 739 19.76 -14.30 -27.63
CA GLY A 739 20.51 -15.45 -27.13
C GLY A 739 20.93 -16.40 -28.24
N LEU A 740 21.73 -17.38 -27.85
CA LEU A 740 22.17 -18.48 -28.70
C LEU A 740 21.90 -19.78 -27.97
N THR A 741 21.29 -20.74 -28.66
CA THR A 741 21.12 -22.11 -28.18
C THR A 741 21.97 -23.04 -29.03
N ALA A 742 22.90 -23.76 -28.43
CA ALA A 742 23.67 -24.83 -29.06
C ALA A 742 23.19 -26.17 -28.51
N GLY A 743 22.99 -27.18 -29.35
CA GLY A 743 22.56 -28.49 -28.88
C GLY A 743 22.96 -29.63 -29.81
N TYR A 744 23.22 -30.78 -29.20
CA TYR A 744 23.47 -32.05 -29.86
C TYR A 744 22.22 -32.92 -29.76
N THR A 745 21.75 -33.46 -30.87
CA THR A 745 20.67 -34.47 -30.91
C THR A 745 21.19 -35.71 -31.62
N THR A 746 20.97 -36.89 -31.04
CA THR A 746 21.37 -38.16 -31.65
C THR A 746 20.58 -38.36 -32.95
N PRO A 747 21.23 -38.60 -34.10
CA PRO A 747 20.54 -39.04 -35.30
C PRO A 747 20.02 -40.46 -35.05
N THR A 748 18.72 -40.68 -35.29
CA THR A 748 18.12 -42.02 -35.34
C THR A 748 17.91 -42.39 -36.79
N ASP A 749 18.41 -43.57 -37.19
CA ASP A 749 18.13 -44.17 -38.49
C ASP A 749 16.63 -44.46 -38.65
N ALA A 750 16.13 -44.36 -39.89
CA ALA A 750 14.71 -44.39 -40.21
C ALA A 750 14.00 -45.71 -39.83
N ASP A 751 14.75 -46.79 -39.61
CA ASP A 751 14.25 -48.14 -39.34
C ASP A 751 14.35 -48.59 -37.86
N GLU A 752 14.95 -47.81 -36.96
CA GLU A 752 15.00 -48.13 -35.54
C GLU A 752 14.08 -47.22 -34.69
N ASN A 753 13.16 -47.88 -33.97
CA ASN A 753 12.15 -47.32 -33.08
C ASN A 753 12.44 -45.93 -32.48
N SER A 754 11.79 -44.92 -33.07
CA SER A 754 11.08 -43.77 -32.46
C SER A 754 11.75 -42.91 -31.37
N PHE A 755 12.96 -43.16 -30.90
CA PHE A 755 13.54 -42.51 -29.72
C PHE A 755 14.64 -41.49 -30.06
N SER A 756 14.42 -40.20 -29.77
CA SER A 756 15.43 -39.15 -29.92
C SER A 756 15.92 -38.64 -28.57
N ALA A 757 17.24 -38.52 -28.37
CA ALA A 757 17.83 -37.89 -27.18
C ALA A 757 18.73 -36.72 -27.58
N GLY A 758 18.76 -35.67 -26.76
CA GLY A 758 19.60 -34.51 -27.02
C GLY A 758 19.92 -33.67 -25.79
N VAL A 759 21.09 -33.03 -25.82
CA VAL A 759 21.57 -32.12 -24.78
C VAL A 759 21.91 -30.79 -25.43
N GLY A 760 21.56 -29.68 -24.79
CA GLY A 760 21.89 -28.36 -25.31
C GLY A 760 22.11 -27.32 -24.23
N ILE A 761 22.86 -26.28 -24.56
CA ILE A 761 23.16 -25.13 -23.74
C ILE A 761 22.60 -23.90 -24.43
N SER A 762 21.83 -23.09 -23.73
CA SER A 762 21.39 -21.77 -24.20
C SER A 762 21.95 -20.66 -23.33
N GLY A 763 22.49 -19.62 -23.97
CA GLY A 763 22.85 -18.36 -23.33
C GLY A 763 21.90 -17.28 -23.81
N ASN A 764 21.22 -16.59 -22.89
CA ASN A 764 20.31 -15.49 -23.20
C ASN A 764 20.75 -14.23 -22.45
N VAL A 765 20.65 -13.08 -23.09
CA VAL A 765 20.96 -11.77 -22.53
C VAL A 765 19.76 -10.85 -22.71
N THR A 766 19.24 -10.31 -21.62
CA THR A 766 18.29 -9.20 -21.62
C THR A 766 19.10 -7.91 -21.65
N LEU A 767 19.11 -7.25 -22.81
CA LEU A 767 19.85 -6.00 -23.01
C LEU A 767 19.13 -4.82 -22.34
N PHE A 768 17.81 -4.78 -22.45
CA PHE A 768 17.01 -3.73 -21.86
C PHE A 768 15.61 -4.22 -21.53
N GLY A 769 15.10 -3.80 -20.38
CA GLY A 769 13.75 -4.07 -19.95
C GLY A 769 13.25 -2.92 -19.09
N LEU A 770 11.98 -2.58 -19.26
CA LEU A 770 11.32 -1.54 -18.52
C LEU A 770 9.93 -2.03 -18.11
N GLU A 771 9.65 -1.91 -16.82
CA GLU A 771 8.34 -2.18 -16.25
C GLU A 771 7.82 -0.91 -15.61
N HIS A 772 6.66 -0.45 -16.09
CA HIS A 772 5.94 0.69 -15.54
C HIS A 772 4.62 0.21 -14.92
N THR A 773 4.48 0.37 -13.61
CA THR A 773 3.30 -0.03 -12.84
C THR A 773 2.65 1.19 -12.22
N ASN A 774 1.36 1.41 -12.52
CA ASN A 774 0.56 2.52 -12.02
C ASN A 774 -0.76 2.01 -11.37
N PRO A 775 -0.77 1.83 -10.05
CA PRO A 775 -1.96 1.73 -9.23
C PRO A 775 -2.65 3.09 -9.05
N THR A 776 -3.95 3.12 -9.33
CA THR A 776 -4.83 4.29 -9.12
C THR A 776 -6.13 3.87 -8.45
N GLY A 777 -6.62 4.66 -7.50
CA GLY A 777 -7.85 4.35 -6.80
C GLY A 777 -8.10 5.19 -5.57
N VAL A 778 -9.03 4.72 -4.75
CA VAL A 778 -9.37 5.35 -3.46
C VAL A 778 -8.59 4.66 -2.37
N ARG A 779 -7.94 5.45 -1.51
CA ARG A 779 -7.33 4.98 -0.28
C ARG A 779 -8.04 5.60 0.91
N LEU A 780 -8.47 4.75 1.83
CA LEU A 780 -8.98 5.11 3.14
C LEU A 780 -7.82 4.94 4.12
N ARG A 781 -7.45 6.01 4.82
CA ARG A 781 -6.43 5.99 5.87
C ARG A 781 -7.03 6.34 7.22
N PHE A 782 -6.63 5.59 8.23
CA PHE A 782 -6.98 5.80 9.63
C PHE A 782 -5.70 6.22 10.34
N THR A 783 -5.53 7.52 10.58
CA THR A 783 -4.33 8.03 11.24
C THR A 783 -4.32 7.60 12.71
N THR A 784 -3.17 7.15 13.19
CA THR A 784 -3.01 6.82 14.61
C THR A 784 -2.96 8.09 15.43
N GLN A 785 -3.81 8.18 16.45
CA GLN A 785 -3.81 9.28 17.41
C GLN A 785 -2.89 8.96 18.58
N ARG A 786 -2.36 9.98 19.26
CA ARG A 786 -1.78 9.79 20.59
C ARG A 786 -2.89 9.37 21.56
N LYS A 787 -2.57 8.52 22.53
CA LYS A 787 -3.45 8.26 23.66
C LYS A 787 -3.63 9.55 24.48
N ASP A 788 -4.74 9.66 25.20
CA ASP A 788 -5.05 10.83 26.03
C ASP A 788 -3.99 11.08 27.12
N ASP A 789 -3.32 10.01 27.58
CA ASP A 789 -2.22 10.06 28.54
C ASP A 789 -0.86 10.45 27.93
N GLY A 790 -0.80 10.68 26.60
CA GLY A 790 0.42 11.00 25.86
C GLY A 790 1.46 9.88 25.80
N SER A 791 1.19 8.70 26.36
CA SER A 791 2.19 7.64 26.58
C SER A 791 2.59 6.88 25.31
N ALA A 792 1.68 6.77 24.33
CA ALA A 792 1.88 6.01 23.12
C ALA A 792 0.87 6.39 22.02
N MET A 793 1.08 5.85 20.82
CA MET A 793 0.06 5.84 19.77
C MET A 793 -1.06 4.85 20.09
N ASN A 794 -2.30 5.24 19.82
CA ASN A 794 -3.51 4.45 20.05
C ASN A 794 -3.81 3.54 18.84
N SER A 795 -2.98 2.51 18.66
CA SER A 795 -3.15 1.53 17.58
C SER A 795 -4.45 0.73 17.70
N ASP A 796 -4.98 0.54 18.91
CA ASP A 796 -6.21 -0.24 19.11
C ASP A 796 -7.46 0.53 18.67
N ALA A 797 -7.53 1.84 18.92
CA ALA A 797 -8.57 2.69 18.36
C ALA A 797 -8.53 2.70 16.82
N MET A 798 -7.34 2.81 16.23
CA MET A 798 -7.15 2.70 14.78
C MET A 798 -7.63 1.35 14.24
N ARG A 799 -7.26 0.23 14.88
CA ARG A 799 -7.73 -1.11 14.48
C ARG A 799 -9.24 -1.26 14.58
N LYS A 800 -9.85 -0.71 15.63
CA LYS A 800 -11.31 -0.68 15.81
C LYS A 800 -11.97 0.05 14.65
N GLN A 801 -11.50 1.25 14.30
CA GLN A 801 -12.04 1.99 13.17
C GLN A 801 -11.85 1.30 11.82
N MET A 802 -10.71 0.63 11.60
CA MET A 802 -10.53 -0.21 10.41
C MET A 802 -11.55 -1.37 10.37
N SER A 803 -11.80 -2.00 11.51
CA SER A 803 -12.82 -3.04 11.65
C SER A 803 -14.22 -2.50 11.37
N ASP A 804 -14.56 -1.34 11.90
CA ASP A 804 -15.85 -0.66 11.68
C ASP A 804 -16.01 -0.26 10.20
N MET A 805 -14.93 0.18 9.54
CA MET A 805 -14.95 0.43 8.09
C MET A 805 -15.17 -0.85 7.28
N VAL A 806 -14.52 -1.96 7.64
CA VAL A 806 -14.76 -3.25 6.99
C VAL A 806 -16.23 -3.63 7.14
N ASP A 807 -16.81 -3.47 8.33
CA ASP A 807 -18.23 -3.72 8.57
C ASP A 807 -19.12 -2.87 7.66
N TYR A 808 -18.90 -1.55 7.60
CA TYR A 808 -19.63 -0.64 6.72
C TYR A 808 -19.49 -1.04 5.24
N MET A 809 -18.30 -1.40 4.78
CA MET A 809 -18.06 -1.78 3.38
C MET A 809 -18.84 -3.04 2.97
N PHE A 810 -19.04 -4.00 3.87
CA PHE A 810 -19.87 -5.18 3.61
C PHE A 810 -21.36 -4.91 3.82
N GLU A 811 -21.75 -4.07 4.77
CA GLU A 811 -23.13 -3.59 4.92
C GLU A 811 -23.60 -2.86 3.65
N ALA A 812 -22.73 -2.03 3.05
CA ALA A 812 -22.98 -1.38 1.77
C ALA A 812 -23.22 -2.36 0.61
N CYS A 813 -22.81 -3.62 0.75
CA CYS A 813 -23.07 -4.68 -0.23
C CYS A 813 -24.42 -5.39 -0.01
N GLY A 814 -25.04 -5.22 1.17
CA GLY A 814 -26.32 -5.81 1.54
C GLY A 814 -27.51 -5.27 0.76
N PRO A 815 -28.69 -5.89 0.88
CA PRO A 815 -29.89 -5.55 0.10
C PRO A 815 -30.31 -4.08 0.27
N ASP A 816 -30.21 -3.56 1.49
CA ASP A 816 -30.66 -2.21 1.88
C ASP A 816 -29.87 -1.10 1.19
N LYS A 817 -28.58 -1.35 0.90
CA LYS A 817 -27.68 -0.33 0.33
C LYS A 817 -27.20 -0.67 -1.08
N ARG A 818 -27.40 -1.90 -1.56
CA ARG A 818 -26.97 -2.37 -2.90
C ARG A 818 -27.55 -1.55 -4.04
N HIS A 819 -28.76 -1.04 -3.90
CA HIS A 819 -29.47 -0.30 -4.95
C HIS A 819 -29.06 1.18 -5.03
N LEU A 820 -28.40 1.71 -4.00
CA LEU A 820 -27.96 3.11 -3.95
C LEU A 820 -27.00 3.44 -5.11
N SER A 821 -27.20 4.63 -5.71
CA SER A 821 -26.27 5.19 -6.69
C SER A 821 -24.91 5.50 -6.04
N PRO A 822 -23.82 5.67 -6.81
CA PRO A 822 -22.51 6.02 -6.22
C PRO A 822 -22.53 7.31 -5.39
N SER A 823 -23.35 8.30 -5.74
CA SER A 823 -23.48 9.54 -4.98
C SER A 823 -24.31 9.34 -3.71
N ALA A 824 -25.41 8.59 -3.77
CA ALA A 824 -26.22 8.30 -2.58
C ALA A 824 -25.45 7.43 -1.57
N LEU A 825 -24.63 6.48 -2.06
CA LEU A 825 -23.74 5.69 -1.21
C LEU A 825 -22.64 6.54 -0.57
N TRP A 826 -22.14 7.55 -1.29
CA TRP A 826 -21.19 8.52 -0.73
C TRP A 826 -21.82 9.40 0.34
N GLU A 827 -23.06 9.86 0.12
CA GLU A 827 -23.78 10.63 1.14
C GLU A 827 -24.00 9.80 2.41
N ASP A 828 -24.43 8.54 2.28
CA ASP A 828 -24.56 7.62 3.41
C ASP A 828 -23.22 7.42 4.14
N PHE A 829 -22.13 7.21 3.37
CA PHE A 829 -20.78 7.08 3.90
C PHE A 829 -20.32 8.34 4.65
N ALA A 830 -20.51 9.51 4.04
CA ALA A 830 -20.09 10.79 4.59
C ALA A 830 -20.85 11.14 5.86
N VAL A 831 -22.15 10.86 5.92
CA VAL A 831 -22.98 11.06 7.12
C VAL A 831 -22.55 10.11 8.23
N HIS A 832 -22.31 8.83 7.91
CA HIS A 832 -21.89 7.84 8.90
C HIS A 832 -20.51 8.14 9.50
N HIS A 833 -19.59 8.70 8.71
CA HIS A 833 -18.22 9.01 9.12
C HIS A 833 -17.95 10.51 9.33
N PHE A 834 -18.99 11.36 9.44
CA PHE A 834 -18.83 12.82 9.46
C PHE A 834 -17.93 13.31 10.60
N ASP A 835 -18.11 12.73 11.79
CA ASP A 835 -17.38 13.11 13.01
C ASP A 835 -16.03 12.40 13.16
N GLN A 836 -15.69 11.48 12.25
CA GLN A 836 -14.42 10.74 12.29
C GLN A 836 -13.26 11.59 11.74
N LYS A 837 -12.70 12.44 12.59
CA LYS A 837 -11.61 13.38 12.24
C LYS A 837 -10.30 12.73 11.79
N ASN A 838 -10.10 11.45 12.04
CA ASN A 838 -8.86 10.74 11.67
C ASN A 838 -9.01 9.82 10.44
N LEU A 839 -10.18 9.85 9.79
CA LEU A 839 -10.40 9.20 8.51
C LEU A 839 -10.01 10.15 7.37
N SER A 840 -9.04 9.73 6.57
CA SER A 840 -8.65 10.39 5.33
C SER A 840 -9.10 9.57 4.11
N VAL A 841 -9.80 10.22 3.19
CA VAL A 841 -10.28 9.64 1.93
C VAL A 841 -9.53 10.27 0.77
N ALA A 842 -8.49 9.58 0.32
CA ALA A 842 -7.58 10.08 -0.69
C ALA A 842 -7.80 9.40 -2.04
N TRP A 843 -7.73 10.17 -3.12
CA TRP A 843 -7.46 9.62 -4.44
C TRP A 843 -5.94 9.44 -4.62
N GLU A 844 -5.51 8.19 -4.79
CA GLU A 844 -4.12 7.84 -5.00
C GLU A 844 -3.77 7.74 -6.49
N ASP A 845 -2.63 8.34 -6.83
CA ASP A 845 -1.88 8.10 -8.06
C ASP A 845 -0.48 7.60 -7.66
N TYR A 846 -0.26 6.28 -7.78
CA TYR A 846 1.04 5.68 -7.59
C TYR A 846 1.61 5.31 -8.96
N ALA A 847 2.87 5.60 -9.18
CA ALA A 847 3.59 5.18 -10.36
C ALA A 847 4.98 4.68 -9.97
N SER A 848 5.36 3.56 -10.57
CA SER A 848 6.64 2.91 -10.33
C SER A 848 7.25 2.47 -11.65
N VAL A 849 8.54 2.66 -11.77
CA VAL A 849 9.35 2.31 -12.94
C VAL A 849 10.52 1.46 -12.47
N ASN A 850 10.66 0.30 -13.08
CA ASN A 850 11.73 -0.63 -12.78
C ASN A 850 12.45 -0.99 -14.09
N SER A 851 13.76 -0.83 -14.09
CA SER A 851 14.60 -1.28 -15.19
C SER A 851 15.06 -2.72 -14.97
N LYS A 852 15.35 -3.42 -16.06
CA LYS A 852 15.81 -4.81 -16.03
C LYS A 852 16.84 -5.06 -17.11
N MET A 853 17.98 -5.58 -16.71
CA MET A 853 19.04 -6.11 -17.58
C MET A 853 19.45 -7.47 -17.00
N GLY A 854 20.05 -8.34 -17.80
CA GLY A 854 20.47 -9.62 -17.24
C GLY A 854 21.04 -10.59 -18.25
N ALA A 855 21.60 -11.67 -17.73
CA ALA A 855 22.07 -12.79 -18.52
C ALA A 855 21.65 -14.09 -17.85
N SER A 856 21.35 -15.11 -18.65
CA SER A 856 21.11 -16.45 -18.16
C SER A 856 21.77 -17.49 -19.05
N VAL A 857 22.23 -18.57 -18.44
CA VAL A 857 22.79 -19.74 -19.11
C VAL A 857 21.99 -20.96 -18.65
N THR A 858 21.44 -21.73 -19.57
CA THR A 858 20.58 -22.87 -19.29
C THR A 858 21.07 -24.11 -20.00
N LEU A 859 21.38 -25.16 -19.24
CA LEU A 859 21.61 -26.51 -19.74
C LEU A 859 20.26 -27.23 -19.86
N THR A 860 20.04 -27.93 -20.96
CA THR A 860 18.81 -28.67 -21.29
C THR A 860 19.16 -30.09 -21.70
N ALA A 861 18.38 -31.07 -21.25
CA ALA A 861 18.48 -32.47 -21.66
C ALA A 861 17.08 -32.97 -22.00
N ARG A 862 16.88 -33.52 -23.20
CA ARG A 862 15.57 -33.89 -23.74
C ARG A 862 15.60 -35.31 -24.31
N ALA A 863 14.49 -36.02 -24.15
CA ALA A 863 14.23 -37.31 -24.78
C ALA A 863 12.81 -37.28 -25.37
N GLY A 864 12.60 -37.84 -26.55
CA GLY A 864 11.29 -37.84 -27.20
C GLY A 864 10.98 -39.10 -27.98
N VAL A 865 9.69 -39.31 -28.19
CA VAL A 865 9.15 -40.42 -28.98
C VAL A 865 8.39 -39.87 -30.17
N THR A 866 8.62 -40.42 -31.35
CA THR A 866 7.85 -40.10 -32.57
C THR A 866 6.54 -40.89 -32.57
N THR A 867 5.40 -40.20 -32.73
CA THR A 867 4.07 -40.82 -32.82
C THR A 867 3.89 -41.52 -34.17
N GLN A 868 2.89 -42.39 -34.27
CA GLN A 868 2.56 -43.11 -35.51
C GLN A 868 2.26 -42.15 -36.68
N ASP A 869 1.79 -40.93 -36.39
CA ASP A 869 1.53 -39.86 -37.36
C ASP A 869 2.79 -39.05 -37.74
N GLY A 870 3.98 -39.51 -37.37
CA GLY A 870 5.26 -38.86 -37.69
C GLY A 870 5.59 -37.63 -36.82
N GLN A 871 4.81 -37.30 -35.79
CA GLN A 871 5.06 -36.15 -34.93
C GLN A 871 5.94 -36.52 -33.73
N THR A 872 7.06 -35.84 -33.51
CA THR A 872 7.92 -36.09 -32.35
C THR A 872 7.54 -35.23 -31.15
N VAL A 873 7.17 -35.87 -30.03
CA VAL A 873 6.96 -35.19 -28.74
C VAL A 873 8.20 -35.41 -27.87
N ARG A 874 8.82 -34.32 -27.42
CA ARG A 874 10.03 -34.37 -26.56
C ARG A 874 9.73 -33.87 -25.16
N ALA A 875 10.21 -34.58 -24.15
CA ALA A 875 10.19 -34.18 -22.75
C ALA A 875 11.62 -34.06 -22.22
N GLY A 876 11.90 -33.07 -21.40
CA GLY A 876 13.26 -32.85 -20.93
C GLY A 876 13.37 -31.98 -19.70
N GLY A 877 14.50 -32.12 -19.00
CA GLY A 877 14.88 -31.26 -17.90
C GLY A 877 15.75 -30.10 -18.37
N SER A 878 15.75 -29.01 -17.62
CA SER A 878 16.72 -27.94 -17.75
C SER A 878 17.17 -27.44 -16.38
N VAL A 879 18.41 -26.96 -16.32
CA VAL A 879 18.99 -26.27 -15.18
C VAL A 879 19.69 -25.04 -15.72
N GLY A 880 19.32 -23.86 -15.23
CA GLY A 880 19.92 -22.61 -15.67
C GLY A 880 20.27 -21.70 -14.53
N TYR A 881 21.37 -20.97 -14.69
CA TYR A 881 21.76 -19.87 -13.82
C TYR A 881 21.36 -18.55 -14.49
N GLY A 882 20.79 -17.63 -13.72
CA GLY A 882 20.39 -16.31 -14.18
C GLY A 882 20.90 -15.22 -13.25
N PHE A 883 21.43 -14.16 -13.85
CA PHE A 883 21.74 -12.89 -13.21
C PHE A 883 20.79 -11.83 -13.77
N THR A 884 20.10 -11.11 -12.89
CA THR A 884 19.27 -9.96 -13.24
C THR A 884 19.76 -8.74 -12.48
N TRP A 885 19.95 -7.64 -13.17
CA TRP A 885 20.32 -6.35 -12.62
C TRP A 885 19.28 -5.30 -12.99
N ASN A 886 18.81 -4.58 -11.98
CA ASN A 886 17.88 -3.48 -12.09
C ASN A 886 18.68 -2.21 -11.75
N PRO A 887 19.29 -1.53 -12.75
CA PRO A 887 20.17 -0.39 -12.51
C PRO A 887 19.45 0.74 -11.77
N PHE A 888 18.16 0.92 -12.04
CA PHE A 888 17.30 1.84 -11.31
C PHE A 888 15.89 1.27 -11.07
N THR A 889 15.35 1.60 -9.90
CA THR A 889 13.95 1.45 -9.51
C THR A 889 13.50 2.80 -8.98
N ILE A 890 12.39 3.32 -9.48
CA ILE A 890 11.81 4.60 -9.07
C ILE A 890 10.34 4.34 -8.69
N GLY A 891 9.90 4.83 -7.54
CA GLY A 891 8.51 4.79 -7.12
C GLY A 891 8.10 6.17 -6.63
N GLN A 892 6.92 6.61 -7.05
CA GLN A 892 6.33 7.89 -6.70
C GLN A 892 4.87 7.68 -6.34
N ARG A 893 4.52 8.00 -5.09
CA ARG A 893 3.16 7.96 -4.57
C ARG A 893 2.74 9.37 -4.20
N GLN A 894 1.67 9.84 -4.83
CA GLN A 894 1.04 11.10 -4.52
C GLN A 894 -0.46 10.91 -4.33
N GLU A 895 -0.95 11.40 -3.19
CA GLU A 895 -2.38 11.46 -2.89
C GLU A 895 -2.89 12.86 -3.21
N LYS A 896 -3.89 12.94 -4.10
CA LYS A 896 -4.43 14.21 -4.63
C LYS A 896 -5.56 14.81 -3.78
N SER A 897 -6.01 14.08 -2.77
CA SER A 897 -7.07 14.47 -1.84
C SER A 897 -6.83 13.77 -0.49
N GLY A 898 -7.70 14.03 0.48
CA GLY A 898 -7.67 13.52 1.84
C GLY A 898 -7.19 14.58 2.84
N ILE A 899 -7.59 14.46 4.10
CA ILE A 899 -7.13 15.35 5.19
C ILE A 899 -5.66 15.12 5.56
N ALA A 900 -5.17 13.92 5.29
CA ALA A 900 -3.83 13.49 5.68
C ALA A 900 -3.12 12.75 4.53
N PRO A 901 -2.83 13.40 3.38
CA PRO A 901 -2.27 12.70 2.22
C PRO A 901 -0.81 12.26 2.45
N ILE A 902 -0.42 11.13 1.87
CA ILE A 902 0.98 10.68 1.85
C ILE A 902 1.69 11.16 0.60
N LEU A 903 2.90 11.65 0.80
CA LEU A 903 3.93 11.76 -0.22
C LEU A 903 4.99 10.68 0.04
N ARG A 904 5.27 9.86 -0.97
CA ARG A 904 6.37 8.88 -0.89
C ARG A 904 7.13 8.83 -2.21
N GLU A 905 8.44 8.97 -2.12
CA GLU A 905 9.38 8.82 -3.22
C GLU A 905 10.39 7.74 -2.86
N ASP A 906 10.65 6.82 -3.77
CA ASP A 906 11.67 5.79 -3.63
C ASP A 906 12.57 5.71 -4.87
N ARG A 907 13.88 5.58 -4.64
CA ARG A 907 14.88 5.36 -5.68
C ARG A 907 15.92 4.36 -5.24
N GLY A 908 16.13 3.34 -6.04
CA GLY A 908 17.06 2.28 -5.72
C GLY A 908 17.64 1.56 -6.92
N SER A 909 18.40 0.52 -6.64
CA SER A 909 18.85 -0.46 -7.61
C SER A 909 18.81 -1.84 -6.97
N ALA A 910 18.64 -2.89 -7.76
CA ALA A 910 18.64 -4.25 -7.26
C ALA A 910 19.41 -5.19 -8.19
N HIS A 911 19.92 -6.28 -7.65
CA HIS A 911 20.38 -7.40 -8.45
C HIS A 911 19.94 -8.73 -7.82
N LEU A 912 19.84 -9.74 -8.65
CA LEU A 912 19.33 -11.06 -8.29
C LEU A 912 20.14 -12.13 -9.01
N HIS A 913 20.62 -13.11 -8.24
CA HIS A 913 21.23 -14.34 -8.72
C HIS A 913 20.26 -15.49 -8.44
N ALA A 914 19.94 -16.28 -9.45
CA ALA A 914 19.00 -17.37 -9.31
C ALA A 914 19.37 -18.59 -10.15
N VAL A 915 19.04 -19.78 -9.64
CA VAL A 915 19.15 -21.05 -10.35
C VAL A 915 17.76 -21.59 -10.63
N THR A 916 17.40 -21.76 -11.89
CA THR A 916 16.12 -22.30 -12.33
C THR A 916 16.29 -23.74 -12.78
N VAL A 917 15.58 -24.65 -12.14
CA VAL A 917 15.41 -26.03 -12.58
C VAL A 917 14.03 -26.16 -13.21
N ALA A 918 13.91 -26.66 -14.43
CA ALA A 918 12.63 -26.88 -15.07
C ALA A 918 12.52 -28.27 -15.69
N ALA A 919 11.29 -28.78 -15.76
CA ALA A 919 10.89 -29.86 -16.63
C ALA A 919 10.02 -29.24 -17.72
N SER A 920 10.26 -29.61 -18.98
CA SER A 920 9.63 -29.02 -20.14
C SER A 920 9.18 -30.08 -21.14
N VAL A 921 8.13 -29.77 -21.90
CA VAL A 921 7.69 -30.57 -23.05
C VAL A 921 7.67 -29.67 -24.27
N GLN A 922 8.23 -30.17 -25.36
CA GLN A 922 8.23 -29.52 -26.64
C GLN A 922 7.12 -30.12 -27.50
N LEU A 923 6.23 -29.25 -28.00
CA LEU A 923 5.15 -29.63 -28.90
C LEU A 923 5.68 -29.71 -30.35
N PRO A 924 5.03 -30.48 -31.24
CA PRO A 924 5.40 -30.56 -32.65
C PRO A 924 5.35 -29.18 -33.32
N ALA A 925 6.30 -28.90 -34.22
CA ALA A 925 6.30 -27.68 -35.02
C ALA A 925 5.25 -27.78 -36.15
N GLY A 926 4.53 -26.69 -36.43
CA GLY A 926 3.62 -26.60 -37.57
C GLY A 926 4.33 -26.03 -38.81
N PRO A 927 3.96 -26.47 -40.04
CA PRO A 927 4.48 -25.86 -41.27
C PRO A 927 3.98 -24.42 -41.42
N LEU A 928 4.82 -23.53 -41.96
CA LEU A 928 4.41 -22.16 -42.32
C LEU A 928 3.62 -22.19 -43.67
N PRO A 929 2.62 -21.32 -43.87
CA PRO A 929 1.99 -21.14 -45.18
C PRO A 929 3.00 -20.51 -46.17
N ASP A 930 3.00 -21.01 -47.42
CA ASP A 930 3.76 -20.48 -48.58
C ASP A 930 5.29 -20.52 -48.52
N THR A 931 5.89 -21.65 -48.15
CA THR A 931 7.31 -21.93 -48.47
C THR A 931 7.41 -22.87 -49.67
N PRO A 932 8.20 -22.55 -50.72
CA PRO A 932 8.42 -23.45 -51.85
C PRO A 932 8.97 -24.80 -51.39
N ASP A 933 8.56 -25.88 -52.07
CA ASP A 933 9.01 -27.24 -51.81
C ASP A 933 10.54 -27.29 -51.68
N GLY A 934 11.02 -27.69 -50.49
CA GLY A 934 12.44 -27.87 -50.19
C GLY A 934 13.07 -26.82 -49.26
N ALA A 935 12.38 -25.72 -48.92
CA ALA A 935 12.85 -24.77 -47.90
C ALA A 935 12.17 -25.03 -46.55
N ALA A 936 12.80 -25.86 -45.70
CA ALA A 936 12.30 -26.23 -44.36
C ALA A 936 12.40 -25.08 -43.33
N ASN A 937 11.74 -23.95 -43.59
CA ASN A 937 11.50 -22.93 -42.57
C ASN A 937 10.27 -23.37 -41.76
N SER A 938 10.49 -23.94 -40.59
CA SER A 938 9.41 -24.29 -39.65
C SER A 938 9.41 -23.34 -38.45
N LEU A 939 8.21 -22.94 -38.01
CA LEU A 939 8.06 -22.20 -36.76
C LEU A 939 8.13 -23.22 -35.61
N GLY A 940 9.28 -23.31 -34.95
CA GLY A 940 9.44 -24.19 -33.80
C GLY A 940 8.60 -23.70 -32.63
N VAL A 941 7.68 -24.54 -32.13
CA VAL A 941 7.06 -24.29 -30.82
C VAL A 941 8.12 -24.61 -29.75
N PRO A 942 8.43 -23.68 -28.85
CA PRO A 942 9.50 -23.85 -27.87
C PRO A 942 9.08 -24.88 -26.82
N SER A 943 10.05 -25.35 -26.06
CA SER A 943 9.79 -26.18 -24.89
C SER A 943 8.96 -25.40 -23.86
N VAL A 944 7.71 -25.81 -23.65
CA VAL A 944 6.84 -25.27 -22.61
C VAL A 944 7.28 -25.87 -21.28
N PRO A 945 7.76 -25.08 -20.30
CA PRO A 945 8.05 -25.62 -18.97
C PRO A 945 6.75 -26.13 -18.38
N ILE A 946 6.67 -27.40 -17.97
CA ILE A 946 5.52 -27.99 -17.24
C ILE A 946 5.65 -27.72 -15.74
N ALA A 947 6.89 -27.68 -15.25
CA ALA A 947 7.19 -27.30 -13.89
C ALA A 947 8.55 -26.65 -13.86
N SER A 948 8.70 -25.54 -13.15
CA SER A 948 9.99 -24.94 -12.83
C SER A 948 10.06 -24.53 -11.38
N ALA A 949 11.27 -24.55 -10.84
CA ALA A 949 11.61 -24.03 -9.53
C ALA A 949 12.87 -23.18 -9.70
N THR A 950 12.74 -21.90 -9.41
CA THR A 950 13.81 -20.91 -9.40
C THR A 950 14.24 -20.65 -7.97
N TYR A 951 15.45 -21.06 -7.62
CA TYR A 951 16.05 -20.85 -6.31
C TYR A 951 16.89 -19.59 -6.35
N MET A 952 16.59 -18.63 -5.47
CA MET A 952 17.39 -17.42 -5.34
C MET A 952 18.66 -17.74 -4.55
N LEU A 953 19.81 -17.54 -5.18
CA LEU A 953 21.13 -17.75 -4.55
C LEU A 953 21.57 -16.52 -3.75
N GLY A 954 21.17 -15.34 -4.20
CA GLY A 954 21.50 -14.08 -3.54
C GLY A 954 20.74 -12.93 -4.18
N ASN A 955 20.36 -11.97 -3.35
CA ASN A 955 19.79 -10.70 -3.76
C ASN A 955 20.62 -9.59 -3.10
N GLY A 956 20.75 -8.48 -3.82
CA GLY A 956 21.37 -7.29 -3.27
C GLY A 956 20.78 -6.05 -3.92
N GLY A 957 21.21 -4.90 -3.42
CA GLY A 957 20.65 -3.63 -3.85
C GLY A 957 20.28 -2.73 -2.70
N PHE A 958 20.31 -1.45 -3.01
CA PHE A 958 20.08 -0.34 -2.10
C PHE A 958 18.89 0.47 -2.58
N ASN A 959 18.00 0.87 -1.67
CA ASN A 959 16.89 1.77 -1.94
C ASN A 959 16.86 2.90 -0.91
N ALA A 960 16.70 4.14 -1.37
CA ALA A 960 16.45 5.30 -0.54
C ALA A 960 15.00 5.73 -0.72
N THR A 961 14.25 5.85 0.38
CA THR A 961 12.85 6.24 0.39
C THR A 961 12.63 7.44 1.31
N ILE A 962 12.01 8.50 0.79
CA ILE A 962 11.45 9.58 1.61
C ILE A 962 9.94 9.35 1.68
N ARG A 963 9.39 9.36 2.89
CA ARG A 963 7.94 9.26 3.10
C ARG A 963 7.52 10.28 4.14
N THR A 964 6.44 10.99 3.84
CA THR A 964 5.86 11.94 4.78
C THR A 964 4.34 11.89 4.71
N LEU A 965 3.71 11.99 5.87
CA LEU A 965 2.30 12.34 5.98
C LEU A 965 2.20 13.86 5.95
N MET A 966 1.27 14.41 5.17
CA MET A 966 0.94 15.83 5.18
C MET A 966 -0.30 16.02 6.04
N GLU A 967 -0.28 16.89 7.03
CA GLU A 967 -1.44 17.21 7.88
C GLU A 967 -1.85 18.65 7.60
N ARG A 968 -3.00 18.85 6.94
CA ARG A 968 -3.53 20.19 6.60
C ARG A 968 -2.49 21.14 5.97
N GLY A 969 -1.65 20.58 5.09
CA GLY A 969 -0.63 21.32 4.37
C GLY A 969 0.75 21.39 5.03
N ARG A 970 0.92 20.87 6.26
CA ARG A 970 2.18 20.76 7.01
C ARG A 970 2.77 19.36 6.94
N LEU A 971 4.07 19.22 7.14
CA LEU A 971 4.72 17.93 7.38
C LEU A 971 4.32 17.40 8.75
N SER A 972 3.88 16.15 8.82
CA SER A 972 3.53 15.51 10.09
C SER A 972 4.74 15.46 11.03
N GLU A 973 4.55 15.93 12.27
CA GLU A 973 5.57 15.85 13.32
C GLU A 973 6.06 14.42 13.50
N ALA A 974 5.10 13.50 13.57
CA ALA A 974 5.34 12.10 13.90
C ALA A 974 5.91 11.28 12.73
N PHE A 975 5.61 11.68 11.50
CA PHE A 975 5.64 10.76 10.37
C PHE A 975 6.34 11.29 9.11
N THR A 976 7.46 11.99 9.29
CA THR A 976 8.40 12.34 8.21
C THR A 976 9.69 11.52 8.35
N TYR A 977 9.85 10.52 7.47
CA TYR A 977 10.92 9.54 7.55
C TYR A 977 11.79 9.47 6.28
N ARG A 978 13.07 9.19 6.52
CA ARG A 978 14.03 8.72 5.53
C ARG A 978 14.37 7.27 5.84
N ASP A 979 14.01 6.38 4.92
CA ASP A 979 14.28 4.96 5.01
C ASP A 979 15.38 4.59 4.00
N LEU A 980 16.47 3.98 4.48
CA LEU A 980 17.45 3.32 3.64
C LEU A 980 17.28 1.82 3.78
N SER A 981 17.20 1.10 2.65
CA SER A 981 17.06 -0.35 2.69
C SER A 981 18.09 -1.09 1.86
N GLU A 982 18.54 -2.20 2.43
CA GLU A 982 19.47 -3.14 1.82
C GLU A 982 18.76 -4.47 1.59
N ARG A 983 18.90 -5.03 0.40
CA ARG A 983 18.37 -6.36 0.07
C ARG A 983 19.32 -7.49 0.46
N ASN A 984 20.60 -7.17 0.69
CA ASN A 984 21.62 -8.10 1.15
C ASN A 984 21.88 -7.90 2.64
N ILE A 985 21.75 -8.96 3.42
CA ILE A 985 21.98 -8.92 4.87
C ILE A 985 23.42 -8.53 5.24
N ASN A 986 24.42 -8.97 4.47
CA ASN A 986 25.82 -8.67 4.78
C ASN A 986 26.13 -7.20 4.56
N ASP A 987 25.52 -6.57 3.55
CA ASP A 987 25.68 -5.13 3.32
C ASP A 987 24.98 -4.32 4.41
N PHE A 988 23.82 -4.80 4.89
CA PHE A 988 23.14 -4.23 6.04
C PHE A 988 23.97 -4.32 7.33
N ILE A 989 24.51 -5.50 7.64
CA ILE A 989 25.34 -5.71 8.84
C ILE A 989 26.61 -4.85 8.77
N LYS A 990 27.27 -4.79 7.60
CA LYS A 990 28.43 -3.90 7.39
C LYS A 990 28.07 -2.44 7.65
N PHE A 991 26.92 -1.99 7.16
CA PHE A 991 26.46 -0.63 7.40
C PHE A 991 26.15 -0.37 8.88
N ALA A 992 25.41 -1.26 9.53
CA ALA A 992 25.05 -1.13 10.94
C ALA A 992 26.29 -1.13 11.85
N ASN A 993 27.35 -1.84 11.44
CA ASN A 993 28.63 -1.93 12.13
C ASN A 993 29.68 -0.90 11.70
N ASP A 994 29.36 0.00 10.77
CA ASP A 994 30.25 1.10 10.43
C ASP A 994 30.57 1.89 11.71
N PRO A 995 31.85 2.05 12.12
CA PRO A 995 32.21 2.75 13.35
C PRO A 995 31.57 4.14 13.47
N ALA A 996 31.33 4.81 12.35
CA ALA A 996 30.75 6.15 12.32
C ALA A 996 29.22 6.16 12.51
N ARG A 997 28.54 5.02 12.33
CA ARG A 997 27.07 4.87 12.46
C ARG A 997 26.66 3.95 13.62
N ARG A 998 27.52 3.02 14.03
CA ARG A 998 27.22 2.02 15.07
C ARG A 998 26.76 2.67 16.38
N LYS A 999 27.38 3.80 16.76
CA LYS A 999 27.00 4.58 17.94
C LYS A 999 25.55 5.07 17.89
N GLU A 1000 25.04 5.45 16.71
CA GLU A 1000 23.63 5.85 16.54
C GLU A 1000 22.67 4.73 16.91
N TRP A 1001 22.99 3.50 16.47
CA TRP A 1001 22.15 2.33 16.69
C TRP A 1001 22.25 1.78 18.11
N GLU A 1002 23.44 1.84 18.72
CA GLU A 1002 23.63 1.50 20.12
C GLU A 1002 22.88 2.48 21.05
N ALA A 1003 22.88 3.78 20.73
CA ALA A 1003 22.11 4.78 21.46
C ALA A 1003 20.59 4.55 21.30
N LEU A 1004 20.12 4.25 20.08
CA LEU A 1004 18.72 3.87 19.82
C LEU A 1004 18.30 2.66 20.66
N CYS A 1005 19.13 1.61 20.70
CA CYS A 1005 18.85 0.41 21.48
C CYS A 1005 18.90 0.67 23.00
N SER A 1006 19.78 1.56 23.46
CA SER A 1006 19.85 1.96 24.87
C SER A 1006 18.59 2.72 25.31
N ALA A 1007 18.16 3.67 24.49
CA ALA A 1007 16.92 4.42 24.71
C ALA A 1007 15.68 3.50 24.67
N GLU A 1008 15.66 2.49 23.80
CA GLU A 1008 14.58 1.51 23.70
C GLU A 1008 14.51 0.56 24.90
N GLN A 1009 15.63 0.28 25.57
CA GLN A 1009 15.69 -0.56 26.77
C GLN A 1009 15.42 0.22 28.06
N GLY A 1010 15.25 1.55 27.98
CA GLY A 1010 15.10 2.41 29.16
C GLY A 1010 16.36 2.42 30.02
N ALA A 1011 17.55 2.38 29.41
CA ALA A 1011 18.79 2.64 30.14
C ALA A 1011 18.89 4.14 30.41
N TYR A 1012 18.45 4.56 31.60
CA TYR A 1012 18.52 5.94 32.07
C TYR A 1012 19.89 6.27 32.62
N ALA A 1013 20.38 7.48 32.36
CA ALA A 1013 21.62 7.98 32.94
C ALA A 1013 21.42 8.31 34.43
N ALA A 1014 21.30 7.30 35.29
CA ALA A 1014 21.52 7.52 36.71
C ALA A 1014 23.02 7.80 36.91
N HIS A 1015 23.40 9.08 36.95
CA HIS A 1015 24.76 9.60 37.20
C HIS A 1015 25.68 9.89 36.00
N GLY A 1016 25.14 10.21 34.82
CA GLY A 1016 25.95 10.83 33.75
C GLY A 1016 26.85 9.89 32.95
N GLU A 1017 26.84 8.59 33.24
CA GLU A 1017 27.36 7.55 32.36
C GLU A 1017 26.26 6.53 32.08
N ALA A 1018 25.70 6.58 30.87
CA ALA A 1018 24.87 5.47 30.39
C ALA A 1018 25.77 4.24 30.27
N ASP A 1019 25.48 3.18 31.04
CA ASP A 1019 26.15 1.90 30.84
C ASP A 1019 25.89 1.46 29.39
N ALA A 1020 26.91 1.50 28.54
CA ALA A 1020 26.79 1.18 27.11
C ALA A 1020 26.56 -0.33 26.87
N GLY A 1021 26.70 -1.16 27.92
CA GLY A 1021 26.57 -2.62 27.86
C GLY A 1021 25.23 -3.14 27.33
N PRO A 1022 24.07 -2.69 27.85
CA PRO A 1022 22.75 -3.19 27.44
C PRO A 1022 22.36 -2.84 26.00
N GLY A 1023 22.63 -1.61 25.55
CA GLY A 1023 22.31 -1.17 24.18
C GLY A 1023 23.15 -1.88 23.12
N LYS A 1024 24.45 -2.04 23.38
CA LYS A 1024 25.35 -2.85 22.54
C LYS A 1024 24.87 -4.30 22.44
N LYS A 1025 24.60 -4.93 23.58
CA LYS A 1025 24.08 -6.31 23.62
C LYS A 1025 22.77 -6.44 22.84
N ARG A 1026 21.85 -5.47 22.98
CA ARG A 1026 20.56 -5.46 22.29
C ARG A 1026 20.69 -5.32 20.78
N LEU A 1027 21.65 -4.52 20.31
CA LEU A 1027 21.97 -4.37 18.89
C LEU A 1027 22.62 -5.65 18.33
N ASP A 1028 23.61 -6.21 19.02
CA ASP A 1028 24.27 -7.45 18.62
C ASP A 1028 23.25 -8.61 18.56
N ASP A 1029 22.38 -8.76 19.58
CA ASP A 1029 21.28 -9.72 19.58
C ASP A 1029 20.32 -9.55 18.39
N PHE A 1030 20.09 -8.31 17.95
CA PHE A 1030 19.26 -8.04 16.77
C PHE A 1030 19.96 -8.46 15.48
N LEU A 1031 21.23 -8.07 15.32
CA LEU A 1031 22.05 -8.40 14.15
C LEU A 1031 22.21 -9.92 14.00
N ASP A 1032 22.45 -10.64 15.09
CA ASP A 1032 22.55 -12.09 15.10
C ASP A 1032 21.22 -12.75 14.69
N LYS A 1033 20.09 -12.27 15.22
CA LYS A 1033 18.75 -12.79 14.88
C LYS A 1033 18.41 -12.55 13.41
N ILE A 1034 18.65 -11.36 12.87
CA ILE A 1034 18.37 -11.11 11.45
C ILE A 1034 19.28 -11.92 10.53
N GLN A 1035 20.53 -12.19 10.95
CA GLN A 1035 21.45 -13.05 10.22
C GLN A 1035 20.96 -14.51 10.21
N GLU A 1036 20.47 -15.03 11.34
CA GLU A 1036 19.86 -16.36 11.42
C GLU A 1036 18.61 -16.47 10.53
N MET A 1037 17.80 -15.42 10.51
CA MET A 1037 16.56 -15.33 9.73
C MET A 1037 16.78 -14.94 8.26
N ALA A 1038 18.01 -14.62 7.85
CA ALA A 1038 18.30 -14.05 6.54
C ALA A 1038 17.85 -14.97 5.41
N ARG A 1039 17.00 -14.45 4.53
CA ARG A 1039 16.52 -15.17 3.34
C ARG A 1039 16.42 -14.18 2.16
N PRO A 1040 16.56 -14.66 0.92
CA PRO A 1040 16.21 -13.85 -0.25
C PRO A 1040 14.75 -13.35 -0.16
N ASN A 1041 14.43 -12.22 -0.81
CA ASN A 1041 13.13 -11.50 -0.70
C ASN A 1041 12.88 -10.78 0.64
N GLN A 1042 13.94 -10.59 1.42
CA GLN A 1042 13.92 -9.64 2.54
C GLN A 1042 14.52 -8.31 2.11
N ALA A 1043 14.08 -7.25 2.78
CA ALA A 1043 14.72 -5.95 2.77
C ALA A 1043 14.89 -5.49 4.21
N HIS A 1044 16.11 -5.08 4.54
CA HIS A 1044 16.53 -4.64 5.87
C HIS A 1044 16.59 -3.12 5.86
N TYR A 1045 15.88 -2.48 6.78
CA TYR A 1045 15.64 -1.04 6.79
C TYR A 1045 16.33 -0.38 7.98
N MET A 1046 16.92 0.78 7.68
CA MET A 1046 17.32 1.79 8.67
C MET A 1046 16.46 3.02 8.44
N ARG A 1047 15.78 3.47 9.49
CA ARG A 1047 14.88 4.61 9.45
C ARG A 1047 15.41 5.73 10.30
N TRP A 1048 15.44 6.91 9.70
CA TRP A 1048 15.62 8.18 10.39
C TRP A 1048 14.35 9.02 10.30
N ARG A 1049 14.12 9.85 11.32
CA ARG A 1049 13.05 10.84 11.41
C ARG A 1049 13.64 12.24 11.27
N LEU A 1050 12.88 13.13 10.64
CA LEU A 1050 13.26 14.54 10.51
C LEU A 1050 13.20 15.24 11.88
N GLY A 1051 14.19 16.08 12.19
CA GLY A 1051 14.19 16.93 13.38
C GLY A 1051 13.05 17.95 13.37
N GLU A 1052 12.60 18.36 14.56
CA GLU A 1052 11.44 19.25 14.71
C GLU A 1052 11.68 20.64 14.11
N GLN A 1053 12.83 21.26 14.40
CA GLN A 1053 13.16 22.60 13.91
C GLN A 1053 13.33 22.61 12.38
N GLU A 1054 13.99 21.59 11.83
CA GLU A 1054 14.10 21.41 10.39
C GLU A 1054 12.73 21.23 9.73
N ARG A 1055 11.83 20.45 10.33
CA ARG A 1055 10.46 20.26 9.86
C ARG A 1055 9.68 21.58 9.88
N LEU A 1056 9.74 22.33 10.97
CA LEU A 1056 9.06 23.62 11.10
C LEU A 1056 9.59 24.65 10.09
N ALA A 1057 10.90 24.71 9.88
CA ALA A 1057 11.48 25.54 8.83
C ALA A 1057 11.04 25.10 7.42
N MET A 1058 10.93 23.80 7.17
CA MET A 1058 10.42 23.28 5.90
C MET A 1058 8.94 23.63 5.69
N ASP A 1059 8.09 23.58 6.73
CA ASP A 1059 6.69 24.00 6.66
C ASP A 1059 6.56 25.47 6.22
N ASP A 1060 7.36 26.37 6.80
CA ASP A 1060 7.34 27.80 6.46
C ASP A 1060 7.75 28.06 5.01
N TYR A 1061 8.82 27.41 4.53
CA TYR A 1061 9.23 27.52 3.13
C TYR A 1061 8.23 26.91 2.16
N MET A 1062 7.61 25.78 2.52
CA MET A 1062 6.55 25.18 1.71
C MET A 1062 5.32 26.09 1.62
N ALA A 1063 4.95 26.76 2.72
CA ALA A 1063 3.89 27.74 2.74
C ALA A 1063 4.22 28.96 1.86
N ALA A 1064 5.42 29.52 1.98
CA ALA A 1064 5.85 30.64 1.14
C ALA A 1064 5.97 30.25 -0.34
N ALA A 1065 6.41 29.02 -0.64
CA ALA A 1065 6.43 28.53 -2.01
C ALA A 1065 5.03 28.53 -2.64
N ARG A 1066 4.02 28.07 -1.90
CA ARG A 1066 2.62 28.09 -2.36
C ARG A 1066 2.12 29.53 -2.54
N MET A 1067 2.43 30.45 -1.62
CA MET A 1067 2.01 31.86 -1.73
C MET A 1067 2.64 32.56 -2.93
N ALA A 1068 3.94 32.32 -3.16
CA ALA A 1068 4.67 32.87 -4.28
C ALA A 1068 4.14 32.34 -5.62
N ASP A 1069 3.81 31.05 -5.70
CA ASP A 1069 3.22 30.45 -6.90
C ASP A 1069 1.83 31.02 -7.21
N ARG A 1070 0.99 31.22 -6.18
CA ARG A 1070 -0.31 31.93 -6.32
C ARG A 1070 -0.14 33.36 -6.84
N GLY A 1071 0.95 34.04 -6.46
CA GLY A 1071 1.32 35.36 -6.95
C GLY A 1071 2.01 35.39 -8.32
N GLY A 1072 2.12 34.26 -9.02
CA GLY A 1072 2.82 34.14 -10.31
C GLY A 1072 4.35 34.22 -10.23
N ARG A 1073 4.93 34.18 -9.03
CA ARG A 1073 6.38 34.28 -8.76
C ARG A 1073 7.04 32.90 -8.72
N GLY A 1074 6.92 32.12 -9.78
CA GLY A 1074 7.42 30.74 -9.82
C GLY A 1074 8.94 30.57 -9.59
N LYS A 1075 9.75 31.62 -9.79
CA LYS A 1075 11.19 31.60 -9.42
C LYS A 1075 11.40 31.61 -7.91
N ASP A 1076 10.63 32.42 -7.20
CA ASP A 1076 10.67 32.53 -5.75
C ASP A 1076 10.14 31.26 -5.09
N ALA A 1077 9.07 30.69 -5.66
CA ALA A 1077 8.54 29.40 -5.24
C ALA A 1077 9.60 28.28 -5.36
N LYS A 1078 10.31 28.21 -6.51
CA LYS A 1078 11.41 27.26 -6.69
C LYS A 1078 12.57 27.49 -5.71
N ALA A 1079 12.91 28.74 -5.40
CA ALA A 1079 13.96 29.05 -4.42
C ALA A 1079 13.59 28.56 -3.01
N CYS A 1080 12.31 28.70 -2.61
CA CYS A 1080 11.83 28.15 -1.34
C CYS A 1080 11.88 26.61 -1.32
N LEU A 1081 11.44 25.94 -2.39
CA LEU A 1081 11.54 24.48 -2.48
C LEU A 1081 13.00 23.99 -2.51
N GLN A 1082 13.93 24.76 -3.08
CA GLN A 1082 15.36 24.49 -2.98
C GLN A 1082 15.88 24.60 -1.54
N ALA A 1083 15.38 25.54 -0.73
CA ALA A 1083 15.72 25.63 0.69
C ALA A 1083 15.23 24.40 1.46
N VAL A 1084 14.01 23.91 1.16
CA VAL A 1084 13.46 22.66 1.71
C VAL A 1084 14.34 21.46 1.32
N GLU A 1085 14.73 21.35 0.04
CA GLU A 1085 15.65 20.33 -0.46
C GLU A 1085 16.99 20.36 0.28
N GLN A 1086 17.57 21.55 0.49
CA GLN A 1086 18.84 21.71 1.21
C GLN A 1086 18.75 21.29 2.68
N ILE A 1087 17.64 21.56 3.36
CA ILE A 1087 17.41 21.09 4.74
C ILE A 1087 17.34 19.56 4.74
N ALA A 1088 16.54 18.96 3.86
CA ALA A 1088 16.35 17.51 3.81
C ALA A 1088 17.60 16.74 3.33
N ALA A 1089 18.50 17.37 2.56
CA ALA A 1089 19.74 16.75 2.09
C ALA A 1089 20.84 16.65 3.17
N ARG A 1090 20.76 17.47 4.24
CA ARG A 1090 21.75 17.44 5.33
C ARG A 1090 21.53 16.21 6.21
N GLU A 1091 22.59 15.43 6.45
CA GLU A 1091 22.56 14.29 7.39
C GLU A 1091 22.18 14.72 8.82
N ALA A 1092 22.61 15.92 9.23
CA ALA A 1092 22.31 16.49 10.54
C ALA A 1092 20.82 16.82 10.76
N SER A 1093 20.00 16.87 9.72
CA SER A 1093 18.55 17.08 9.84
C SER A 1093 17.80 15.82 10.28
N TRP A 1094 18.46 14.66 10.23
CA TRP A 1094 17.85 13.35 10.45
C TRP A 1094 18.34 12.70 11.75
N ARG A 1095 17.43 12.03 12.46
CA ARG A 1095 17.66 11.38 13.76
C ARG A 1095 17.30 9.90 13.69
N PRO A 1096 18.09 8.97 14.22
CA PRO A 1096 17.78 7.54 14.19
C PRO A 1096 16.39 7.27 14.80
N ALA A 1097 15.62 6.36 14.22
CA ALA A 1097 14.25 6.10 14.71
C ALA A 1097 13.88 4.62 14.75
N ALA A 1098 14.31 3.81 13.77
CA ALA A 1098 14.03 2.38 13.78
C ALA A 1098 14.99 1.54 12.93
N LEU A 1099 15.13 0.27 13.30
CA LEU A 1099 15.73 -0.82 12.54
C LEU A 1099 14.70 -1.95 12.38
N PHE A 1100 14.43 -2.38 11.16
CA PHE A 1100 13.43 -3.44 10.93
C PHE A 1100 13.69 -4.22 9.65
N THR A 1101 13.13 -5.44 9.56
CA THR A 1101 13.23 -6.27 8.35
C THR A 1101 11.85 -6.61 7.83
N MET A 1102 11.62 -6.30 6.55
CA MET A 1102 10.40 -6.69 5.83
C MET A 1102 10.67 -7.92 4.97
N HIS A 1103 9.68 -8.80 4.89
CA HIS A 1103 9.69 -9.99 4.05
C HIS A 1103 8.50 -9.96 3.10
N GLY A 1104 8.79 -9.96 1.80
CA GLY A 1104 7.78 -9.96 0.74
C GLY A 1104 7.50 -11.38 0.25
N ASN A 1105 6.23 -11.80 0.30
CA ASN A 1105 5.77 -13.03 -0.36
C ASN A 1105 4.81 -12.68 -1.50
N SER A 1106 4.80 -13.49 -2.55
CA SER A 1106 3.79 -13.35 -3.60
C SER A 1106 3.36 -14.69 -4.18
N LYS A 1107 2.10 -14.73 -4.62
CA LYS A 1107 1.55 -15.82 -5.43
C LYS A 1107 0.79 -15.25 -6.60
N GLN A 1108 0.96 -15.83 -7.77
CA GLN A 1108 0.30 -15.42 -8.99
C GLN A 1108 -0.17 -16.63 -9.77
N THR A 1109 -1.28 -16.48 -10.46
CA THR A 1109 -1.77 -17.44 -11.43
C THR A 1109 -2.17 -16.71 -12.69
N ASP A 1110 -1.66 -17.19 -13.81
CA ASP A 1110 -2.03 -16.75 -15.15
C ASP A 1110 -2.80 -17.88 -15.84
N THR A 1111 -3.83 -17.56 -16.61
CA THR A 1111 -4.61 -18.55 -17.36
C THR A 1111 -4.96 -18.01 -18.73
N GLY A 1112 -4.44 -18.62 -19.80
CA GLY A 1112 -4.67 -18.25 -21.18
C GLY A 1112 -3.44 -18.48 -22.06
N LEU A 1113 -3.44 -17.90 -23.26
CA LEU A 1113 -2.34 -18.00 -24.22
C LEU A 1113 -1.20 -17.06 -23.81
N ASN A 1114 0.05 -17.53 -23.85
CA ASN A 1114 1.22 -16.76 -23.42
C ASN A 1114 2.41 -16.84 -24.40
N PHE A 1115 2.17 -17.33 -25.61
CA PHE A 1115 3.20 -17.51 -26.65
C PHE A 1115 2.77 -16.79 -27.92
N GLY A 1116 3.67 -16.07 -28.58
CA GLY A 1116 3.34 -15.23 -29.73
C GLY A 1116 2.43 -14.08 -29.30
N LEU A 1117 1.11 -14.31 -29.33
CA LEU A 1117 0.12 -13.43 -28.73
C LEU A 1117 -0.17 -13.87 -27.28
N GLN A 1118 -0.01 -12.94 -26.36
CA GLN A 1118 -0.35 -13.11 -24.95
C GLN A 1118 -1.78 -12.62 -24.71
N ALA A 1119 -2.63 -13.49 -24.17
CA ALA A 1119 -3.94 -13.17 -23.62
C ALA A 1119 -4.21 -14.05 -22.40
N THR A 1120 -3.94 -13.52 -21.22
CA THR A 1120 -4.03 -14.28 -19.95
C THR A 1120 -4.90 -13.57 -18.92
N ALA A 1121 -5.72 -14.33 -18.20
CA ALA A 1121 -6.35 -13.87 -16.97
C ALA A 1121 -5.37 -14.05 -15.81
N ARG A 1122 -5.06 -12.97 -15.09
CA ARG A 1122 -4.06 -12.93 -14.01
C ARG A 1122 -4.73 -12.73 -12.65
N THR A 1123 -4.40 -13.57 -11.68
CA THR A 1123 -4.83 -13.46 -10.27
C THR A 1123 -3.59 -13.50 -9.39
N ALA A 1124 -3.32 -12.45 -8.62
CA ALA A 1124 -2.14 -12.42 -7.76
C ALA A 1124 -2.45 -11.87 -6.36
N ALA A 1125 -1.70 -12.36 -5.38
CA ALA A 1125 -1.64 -11.81 -4.04
C ALA A 1125 -0.17 -11.54 -3.69
N VAL A 1126 0.06 -10.42 -3.01
CA VAL A 1126 1.36 -10.01 -2.48
C VAL A 1126 1.15 -9.68 -1.00
N SER A 1127 2.08 -10.05 -0.16
CA SER A 1127 2.06 -9.71 1.26
C SER A 1127 3.42 -9.20 1.70
N ASP A 1128 3.41 -8.15 2.49
CA ASP A 1128 4.59 -7.66 3.19
C ASP A 1128 4.40 -7.96 4.68
N ARG A 1129 5.40 -8.62 5.28
CA ARG A 1129 5.42 -8.97 6.70
C ARG A 1129 6.69 -8.42 7.35
N GLU A 1130 6.53 -7.71 8.45
CA GLU A 1130 7.61 -7.33 9.34
C GLU A 1130 8.07 -8.54 10.16
N LEU A 1131 9.34 -8.92 10.03
CA LEU A 1131 9.91 -10.08 10.74
C LEU A 1131 10.38 -9.73 12.14
N ILE A 1132 10.97 -8.54 12.29
CA ILE A 1132 11.53 -8.00 13.52
C ILE A 1132 11.60 -6.48 13.41
N PHE A 1133 11.45 -5.80 14.54
CA PHE A 1133 11.46 -4.34 14.67
C PHE A 1133 12.18 -3.93 15.95
N ILE A 1134 12.98 -2.88 15.86
CA ILE A 1134 13.49 -2.06 16.96
C ILE A 1134 13.15 -0.62 16.59
N GLY A 1135 12.59 0.12 17.53
CA GLY A 1135 12.35 1.53 17.34
C GLY A 1135 11.79 2.15 18.60
N LEU A 1136 11.87 3.47 18.68
CA LEU A 1136 11.35 4.21 19.82
C LEU A 1136 9.86 4.47 19.65
N PRO A 1137 9.06 4.23 20.71
CA PRO A 1137 7.73 4.82 20.80
C PRO A 1137 7.81 6.33 20.59
N LEU A 1138 6.81 6.87 19.92
CA LEU A 1138 6.85 8.24 19.42
C LEU A 1138 7.13 9.31 20.50
N PRO A 1139 6.54 9.25 21.71
CA PRO A 1139 6.85 10.22 22.77
C PRO A 1139 8.31 10.19 23.23
N ILE A 1140 8.94 9.01 23.21
CA ILE A 1140 10.38 8.87 23.54
C ILE A 1140 11.21 9.38 22.38
N SER A 1141 10.80 9.10 21.13
CA SER A 1141 11.43 9.71 19.97
C SER A 1141 11.34 11.24 20.03
N ASP A 1142 10.21 11.81 20.45
CA ASP A 1142 10.00 13.26 20.59
C ASP A 1142 10.93 13.84 21.68
N ALA A 1143 10.91 13.24 22.88
CA ALA A 1143 11.78 13.65 23.99
C ALA A 1143 13.27 13.49 23.65
N TRP A 1144 13.65 12.45 22.91
CA TRP A 1144 15.02 12.22 22.48
C TRP A 1144 15.48 13.24 21.44
N THR A 1145 14.57 13.66 20.54
CA THR A 1145 14.85 14.77 19.62
C THR A 1145 14.92 16.13 20.32
N GLN A 1146 14.14 16.33 21.37
CA GLN A 1146 14.15 17.56 22.18
C GLN A 1146 15.43 17.66 23.02
N ALA A 1147 15.86 16.59 23.69
CA ALA A 1147 17.10 16.59 24.47
C ALA A 1147 18.36 16.91 23.62
N ALA A 1148 18.39 16.48 22.36
CA ALA A 1148 19.46 16.82 21.43
C ALA A 1148 19.54 18.32 21.11
N ARG A 1149 18.43 19.04 21.22
CA ARG A 1149 18.37 20.50 21.04
C ARG A 1149 18.97 21.22 22.24
N ASP A 1150 18.55 20.86 23.45
CA ASP A 1150 18.98 21.52 24.69
C ASP A 1150 20.49 21.34 24.94
N GLN A 1151 21.08 20.26 24.40
CA GLN A 1151 22.54 20.03 24.42
C GLN A 1151 23.31 20.82 23.34
N ALA A 1152 22.66 21.21 22.23
CA ALA A 1152 23.29 21.96 21.15
C ALA A 1152 23.24 23.48 21.38
N ASP A 1153 22.37 23.96 22.27
CA ASP A 1153 22.19 25.37 22.59
C ASP A 1153 22.09 25.55 24.13
N PRO A 1154 23.22 25.59 24.85
CA PRO A 1154 23.22 25.66 26.33
C PRO A 1154 22.73 27.02 26.89
N THR A 1155 22.26 27.92 26.03
CA THR A 1155 21.73 29.25 26.37
C THR A 1155 20.24 29.43 26.08
N ALA A 1156 19.54 28.38 25.64
CA ALA A 1156 18.09 28.39 25.43
C ALA A 1156 17.30 28.23 26.75
#